data_AF-A0A7G2RUT0-F1
#
_entry.id   AF-A0A7G2RUT0-F1
#
_cell.length_a   1.000
_cell.length_b   1.000
_cell.length_c   1.000
_cell.angle_alpha   90.00
_cell.angle_beta   90.00
_cell.angle_gamma   90.00
#
_symmetry.space_group_name_H-M   'P 1'
#
loop_
_entity.id
_entity.type
_entity.pdbx_description
1 polymer ?
#
loop_
_entity_poly.entity_id
_entity_poly.type
_entity_poly.pdbx_seq_one_letter_code
_entity_poly.pdbx_strand_id
1 'polypeptide(L)'
;MNQLIKPAVALMNRLPMFYKFSLISVLFLLPIIALSWLVISELNRSVDTMTRGVEGLEQLEKVDTLLAESMAYRDFRAPGKIKDDNELLSQSAESSETIDRILEELVNAEARFDESGNWSQQVAMLVEEWQTLKSTDSYQGNIDPQFKYYQEFVQKVRALLSATIEISGLGQDASRENLLLLGLLRESLPDARSIIGRARTFGTFALIDGQVGYNLSDALNEIYDELTNRASLLGPALTVSMDASPTLEKTTGDAVEGILESLVVVRDELDANIITPMRLELPWRDFNRTIENQLAHYDALKAGIFDVVGANLNSRLEGELQQRQLIIAALVIVLLVVVYLYVGFFMSVRTAINRFSTAARSVAEGDMTTHIQLDNRDELGELTTEFNNMTDRIAELIRSVSSTTSDVDRQATRVNDTAAANSEAVARQMEESGQINEAMNQMVEAVNEVTESAHRVSDSAGAAEEDTERGRGVVADTVATINRLATEISGAVDVINRVNADSDNISQVLVEIKAIAEQTNLLALNAAIEAARAGEQGRGFAVVADEVRSLSQRTHKSTEEIEGMITRLQSGVKEAVAAMTNSHDVTETTVKKSAEVTEALDRIAQGISTIVDMSHQIAQAAEEQSAVAKNVNTNVEQISVLGEKTADNAEETLASSREMSQLTASLQRLVEAFRV
;
A
#
# COMPACT_ATOMS: atom_id res chain seq x y z
N MET A 1 15.58 -6.47 30.66
CA MET A 1 16.11 -7.32 29.57
C MET A 1 17.02 -6.58 28.58
N ASN A 2 16.69 -5.34 28.14
CA ASN A 2 17.47 -4.63 27.11
C ASN A 2 18.92 -4.25 27.45
N GLN A 3 19.33 -4.16 28.73
CA GLN A 3 20.73 -3.80 29.05
C GLN A 3 21.71 -4.98 28.92
N LEU A 4 21.25 -6.22 29.06
CA LEU A 4 22.09 -7.42 28.99
C LEU A 4 22.49 -7.78 27.56
N ILE A 5 21.61 -7.54 26.59
CA ILE A 5 21.83 -7.91 25.17
C ILE A 5 22.48 -6.76 24.37
N LYS A 6 22.43 -5.52 24.88
CA LYS A 6 23.03 -4.34 24.23
C LYS A 6 24.46 -4.53 23.71
N PRO A 7 25.43 -5.08 24.48
CA PRO A 7 26.78 -5.29 23.96
C PRO A 7 26.82 -6.31 22.81
N ALA A 8 26.00 -7.37 22.86
CA ALA A 8 25.89 -8.34 21.78
C ALA A 8 25.24 -7.73 20.51
N VAL A 9 24.18 -6.93 20.66
CA VAL A 9 23.57 -6.20 19.54
C VAL A 9 24.56 -5.20 18.93
N ALA A 10 25.33 -4.48 19.76
CA ALA A 10 26.32 -3.52 19.29
C ALA A 10 27.46 -4.20 18.50
N LEU A 11 27.93 -5.37 18.95
CA LEU A 11 28.89 -6.19 18.20
C LEU A 11 28.28 -6.68 16.89
N MET A 12 27.08 -7.27 16.95
CA MET A 12 26.41 -7.81 15.77
C MET A 12 26.19 -6.71 14.73
N ASN A 13 25.67 -5.54 15.09
CA ASN A 13 25.42 -4.44 14.16
C ASN A 13 26.66 -3.93 13.40
N ARG A 14 27.88 -4.19 13.90
CA ARG A 14 29.14 -3.84 13.23
C ARG A 14 29.66 -4.89 12.26
N LEU A 15 29.09 -6.09 12.29
CA LEU A 15 29.50 -7.20 11.44
C LEU A 15 28.58 -7.31 10.21
N PRO A 16 29.15 -7.48 9.00
CA PRO A 16 28.38 -7.89 7.83
C PRO A 16 27.63 -9.19 8.12
N MET A 17 26.51 -9.41 7.43
CA MET A 17 25.62 -10.55 7.68
C MET A 17 26.37 -11.90 7.64
N PHE A 18 27.33 -12.07 6.73
CA PHE A 18 28.19 -13.25 6.66
C PHE A 18 28.97 -13.52 7.96
N TYR A 19 29.56 -12.49 8.55
CA TYR A 19 30.35 -12.63 9.78
C TYR A 19 29.47 -12.81 11.02
N LYS A 20 28.28 -12.18 11.06
CA LYS A 20 27.26 -12.44 12.09
C LYS A 20 26.94 -13.93 12.18
N PHE A 21 26.66 -14.54 11.04
CA PHE A 21 26.30 -15.94 10.99
C PHE A 21 27.49 -16.86 11.21
N SER A 22 28.67 -16.53 10.68
CA SER A 22 29.89 -17.30 10.94
C SER A 22 30.24 -17.34 12.43
N LEU A 23 30.10 -16.21 13.14
CA LEU A 23 30.35 -16.13 14.58
C LEU A 23 29.41 -17.03 15.38
N ILE A 24 28.11 -17.00 15.08
CA ILE A 24 27.11 -17.86 15.73
C ILE A 24 27.41 -19.34 15.42
N SER A 25 27.68 -19.67 14.16
CA SER A 25 28.00 -21.05 13.77
C SER A 25 29.22 -21.58 14.51
N VAL A 26 30.31 -20.81 14.59
CA VAL A 26 31.52 -21.22 15.32
C VAL A 26 31.22 -21.42 16.82
N LEU A 27 30.42 -20.54 17.42
CA LEU A 27 30.04 -20.63 18.83
C LEU A 27 29.26 -21.92 19.15
N PHE A 28 28.40 -22.38 18.23
CA PHE A 28 27.63 -23.62 18.40
C PHE A 28 28.38 -24.88 17.93
N LEU A 29 29.22 -24.77 16.90
CA LEU A 29 29.95 -25.91 16.34
C LEU A 29 31.06 -26.39 17.29
N LEU A 30 31.74 -25.47 17.99
CA LEU A 30 32.84 -25.81 18.90
C LEU A 30 32.40 -26.75 20.05
N PRO A 31 31.33 -26.45 20.82
CA PRO A 31 30.81 -27.39 21.83
C PRO A 31 30.36 -28.72 21.25
N ILE A 32 29.71 -28.72 20.08
CA ILE A 32 29.24 -29.95 19.43
C ILE A 32 30.43 -30.83 19.03
N ILE A 33 31.48 -30.25 18.45
CA ILE A 33 32.72 -30.97 18.12
C ILE A 33 33.39 -31.51 19.38
N ALA A 34 33.50 -30.69 20.43
CA ALA A 34 34.11 -31.12 21.70
C ALA A 34 33.36 -32.27 22.36
N LEU A 35 32.03 -32.19 22.43
CA LEU A 35 31.18 -33.26 22.97
C LEU A 35 31.23 -34.52 22.10
N SER A 36 31.20 -34.37 20.78
CA SER A 36 31.34 -35.49 19.84
C SER A 36 32.67 -36.20 20.02
N TRP A 37 33.76 -35.43 20.18
CA TRP A 37 35.09 -35.96 20.43
C TRP A 37 35.16 -36.72 21.77
N LEU A 38 34.54 -36.18 22.84
CA LEU A 38 34.47 -36.84 24.14
C LEU A 38 33.75 -38.20 24.05
N VAL A 39 32.57 -38.24 23.43
CA VAL A 39 31.78 -39.47 23.26
C VAL A 39 32.52 -40.50 22.41
N ILE A 40 33.13 -40.08 21.29
CA ILE A 40 33.92 -40.99 20.43
C ILE A 40 35.15 -41.51 21.18
N SER A 41 35.82 -40.67 21.97
CA SER A 41 36.96 -41.08 22.79
C SER A 41 36.57 -42.13 23.84
N GLU A 42 35.39 -41.99 24.45
CA GLU A 42 34.86 -42.93 25.43
C GLU A 42 34.50 -44.28 24.79
N LEU A 43 33.82 -44.27 23.64
CA LEU A 43 33.53 -45.47 22.85
C LEU A 43 34.80 -46.18 22.39
N ASN A 44 35.81 -45.43 21.92
CA ASN A 44 37.08 -46.03 21.51
C ASN A 44 37.80 -46.68 22.69
N ARG A 45 37.75 -46.07 23.88
CA ARG A 45 38.33 -46.65 25.09
C ARG A 45 37.61 -47.94 25.51
N SER A 46 36.28 -47.96 25.43
CA SER A 46 35.47 -49.16 25.69
C SER A 46 35.83 -50.32 24.75
N VAL A 47 35.86 -50.04 23.44
CA VAL A 47 36.25 -51.04 22.41
C VAL A 47 37.67 -51.54 22.62
N ASP A 48 38.61 -50.66 22.96
CA ASP A 48 40.01 -51.02 23.21
C ASP A 48 40.13 -51.95 24.44
N THR A 49 39.45 -51.63 25.55
CA THR A 49 39.39 -52.51 26.73
C THR A 49 38.83 -53.89 26.38
N MET A 50 37.74 -53.97 25.61
CA MET A 50 37.14 -55.26 25.21
C MET A 50 38.05 -56.05 24.26
N THR A 51 38.72 -55.37 23.33
CA THR A 51 39.68 -56.00 22.40
C THR A 51 40.83 -56.64 23.17
N ARG A 52 41.39 -55.93 24.16
CA ARG A 52 42.43 -56.47 25.05
C ARG A 52 41.97 -57.67 25.86
N GLY A 53 40.72 -57.68 26.31
CA GLY A 53 40.13 -58.84 26.98
C GLY A 53 40.07 -60.07 26.08
N VAL A 54 39.66 -59.91 24.81
CA VAL A 54 39.62 -61.01 23.82
C VAL A 54 41.03 -61.54 23.52
N GLU A 55 41.98 -60.65 23.24
CA GLU A 55 43.39 -61.03 23.00
C GLU A 55 44.01 -61.70 24.24
N GLY A 56 43.68 -61.20 25.43
CA GLY A 56 44.12 -61.77 26.70
C GLY A 56 43.56 -63.16 26.98
N LEU A 57 42.31 -63.45 26.55
CA LEU A 57 41.72 -64.79 26.66
C LEU A 57 42.47 -65.79 25.80
N GLU A 58 42.85 -65.41 24.58
CA GLU A 58 43.63 -66.26 23.67
C GLU A 58 44.98 -66.64 24.29
N GLN A 59 45.68 -65.67 24.89
CA GLN A 59 46.94 -65.99 25.57
C GLN A 59 46.71 -66.76 26.88
N LEU A 60 45.60 -66.52 27.59
CA LEU A 60 45.24 -67.27 28.79
C LEU A 60 45.03 -68.76 28.49
N GLU A 61 44.38 -69.09 27.38
CA GLU A 61 44.18 -70.48 26.92
C GLU A 61 45.51 -71.20 26.66
N LYS A 62 46.47 -70.51 26.01
CA LYS A 62 47.83 -71.02 25.83
C LYS A 62 48.56 -71.21 27.16
N VAL A 63 48.43 -70.27 28.10
CA VAL A 63 49.05 -70.38 29.43
C VAL A 63 48.40 -71.49 30.27
N ASP A 64 47.10 -71.74 30.14
CA ASP A 64 46.44 -72.88 30.78
C ASP A 64 46.92 -74.23 30.22
N THR A 65 47.08 -74.30 28.90
CA THR A 65 47.67 -75.47 28.23
C THR A 65 49.12 -75.68 28.70
N LEU A 66 49.91 -74.61 28.78
CA LEU A 66 51.27 -74.64 29.33
C LEU A 66 51.28 -75.18 30.77
N LEU A 67 50.30 -74.79 31.60
CA LEU A 67 50.17 -75.28 32.97
C LEU A 67 49.85 -76.78 33.01
N ALA A 68 48.92 -77.24 32.17
CA ALA A 68 48.55 -78.65 32.08
C ALA A 68 49.74 -79.53 31.64
N GLU A 69 50.50 -79.08 30.64
CA GLU A 69 51.71 -79.77 30.17
C GLU A 69 52.85 -79.71 31.17
N SER A 70 53.01 -78.59 31.89
CA SER A 70 54.01 -78.49 32.97
C SER A 70 53.71 -79.45 34.12
N MET A 71 52.43 -79.65 34.45
CA MET A 71 52.01 -80.67 35.41
C MET A 71 52.26 -82.09 34.88
N ALA A 72 51.97 -82.36 33.61
CA ALA A 72 52.25 -83.66 32.99
C ALA A 72 53.75 -83.97 32.95
N TYR A 73 54.58 -83.01 32.57
CA TYR A 73 56.04 -83.10 32.64
C TYR A 73 56.49 -83.46 34.05
N ARG A 74 56.06 -82.70 35.08
CA ARG A 74 56.37 -82.99 36.49
C ARG A 74 55.99 -84.42 36.87
N ASP A 75 54.78 -84.84 36.50
CA ASP A 75 54.19 -86.11 36.96
C ASP A 75 54.89 -87.34 36.38
N PHE A 76 55.38 -87.27 35.15
CA PHE A 76 56.15 -88.35 34.52
C PHE A 76 57.66 -88.23 34.79
N ARG A 77 58.22 -87.01 34.76
CA ARG A 77 59.65 -86.77 34.93
C ARG A 77 60.13 -87.09 36.34
N ALA A 78 59.34 -86.80 37.38
CA ALA A 78 59.72 -87.09 38.76
C ALA A 78 59.96 -88.58 39.03
N PRO A 79 59.00 -89.50 38.79
CA PRO A 79 59.23 -90.93 38.95
C PRO A 79 60.24 -91.47 37.93
N GLY A 80 60.19 -91.01 36.67
CA GLY A 80 61.09 -91.45 35.60
C GLY A 80 62.57 -91.16 35.91
N LYS A 81 62.87 -89.98 36.48
CA LYS A 81 64.24 -89.59 36.88
C LYS A 81 64.75 -90.38 38.08
N ILE A 82 63.88 -90.71 39.06
CA ILE A 82 64.30 -91.48 40.23
C ILE A 82 64.48 -92.97 39.88
N LYS A 83 63.62 -93.52 39.03
CA LYS A 83 63.63 -94.94 38.66
C LYS A 83 64.44 -95.28 37.41
N ASP A 84 64.91 -94.27 36.68
CA ASP A 84 65.58 -94.41 35.37
C ASP A 84 64.71 -95.19 34.36
N ASP A 85 63.41 -94.88 34.33
CA ASP A 85 62.44 -95.56 33.47
C ASP A 85 62.31 -94.82 32.12
N ASN A 86 62.72 -95.49 31.03
CA ASN A 86 62.77 -94.90 29.70
C ASN A 86 61.39 -94.49 29.15
N GLU A 87 60.32 -95.18 29.53
CA GLU A 87 58.98 -94.89 29.03
C GLU A 87 58.40 -93.64 29.69
N LEU A 88 58.55 -93.52 31.01
CA LEU A 88 58.20 -92.29 31.74
C LEU A 88 59.04 -91.10 31.26
N LEU A 89 60.33 -91.30 30.99
CA LEU A 89 61.19 -90.27 30.43
C LEU A 89 60.74 -89.86 29.01
N SER A 90 60.27 -90.80 28.18
CA SER A 90 59.69 -90.50 26.86
C SER A 90 58.40 -89.70 26.97
N GLN A 91 57.47 -90.10 27.85
CA GLN A 91 56.22 -89.36 28.11
C GLN A 91 56.52 -87.92 28.58
N SER A 92 57.50 -87.75 29.47
CA SER A 92 57.94 -86.41 29.87
C SER A 92 58.55 -85.61 28.72
N ALA A 93 59.21 -86.25 27.76
CA ALA A 93 59.80 -85.55 26.61
C ALA A 93 58.73 -84.99 25.66
N GLU A 94 57.60 -85.69 25.47
CA GLU A 94 56.46 -85.21 24.67
C GLU A 94 55.85 -83.94 25.27
N SER A 95 55.62 -83.92 26.59
CA SER A 95 55.22 -82.68 27.28
C SER A 95 56.29 -81.60 27.18
N SER A 96 57.58 -81.97 27.19
CA SER A 96 58.68 -81.02 27.08
C SER A 96 58.69 -80.28 25.72
N GLU A 97 58.48 -81.00 24.62
CA GLU A 97 58.36 -80.43 23.26
C GLU A 97 57.15 -79.50 23.15
N THR A 98 56.03 -79.89 23.77
CA THR A 98 54.82 -79.06 23.78
C THR A 98 55.01 -77.77 24.58
N ILE A 99 55.68 -77.85 25.73
CA ILE A 99 56.06 -76.67 26.53
C ILE A 99 56.98 -75.73 25.73
N ASP A 100 57.99 -76.25 25.04
CA ASP A 100 58.89 -75.44 24.20
C ASP A 100 58.10 -74.67 23.12
N ARG A 101 57.18 -75.35 22.42
CA ARG A 101 56.33 -74.74 21.40
C ARG A 101 55.45 -73.63 21.97
N ILE A 102 54.74 -73.89 23.07
CA ILE A 102 53.82 -72.91 23.66
C ILE A 102 54.60 -71.69 24.18
N LEU A 103 55.76 -71.90 24.80
CA LEU A 103 56.61 -70.79 25.25
C LEU A 103 57.09 -69.93 24.08
N GLU A 104 57.47 -70.53 22.94
CA GLU A 104 57.84 -69.79 21.73
C GLU A 104 56.64 -68.99 21.17
N GLU A 105 55.45 -69.58 21.16
CA GLU A 105 54.21 -68.90 20.75
C GLU A 105 53.88 -67.70 21.66
N LEU A 106 54.04 -67.86 22.98
CA LEU A 106 53.79 -66.80 23.96
C LEU A 106 54.82 -65.66 23.86
N VAL A 107 56.09 -65.96 23.59
CA VAL A 107 57.14 -64.94 23.38
C VAL A 107 56.88 -64.12 22.12
N ASN A 108 56.38 -64.75 21.06
CA ASN A 108 56.12 -64.10 19.78
C ASN A 108 54.71 -63.48 19.68
N ALA A 109 53.88 -63.58 20.73
CA ALA A 109 52.53 -63.04 20.72
C ALA A 109 52.52 -61.50 20.76
N GLU A 110 51.69 -60.87 19.93
CA GLU A 110 51.37 -59.44 20.06
C GLU A 110 50.42 -59.22 21.24
N ALA A 111 50.95 -59.17 22.47
CA ALA A 111 50.17 -58.96 23.69
C ALA A 111 49.81 -57.48 23.89
N ARG A 112 48.87 -56.91 23.11
CA ARG A 112 48.48 -55.48 23.24
C ARG A 112 47.81 -55.15 24.57
N PHE A 113 47.31 -56.18 25.25
CA PHE A 113 46.80 -56.04 26.61
C PHE A 113 47.89 -55.74 27.65
N ASP A 114 49.17 -56.03 27.35
CA ASP A 114 50.31 -55.77 28.24
C ASP A 114 50.92 -54.38 28.00
N GLU A 115 50.21 -53.32 28.41
CA GLU A 115 50.70 -51.94 28.26
C GLU A 115 52.03 -51.68 28.99
N SER A 116 52.27 -52.42 30.07
CA SER A 116 53.43 -52.24 30.94
C SER A 116 54.67 -53.03 30.50
N GLY A 117 54.52 -54.02 29.62
CA GLY A 117 55.54 -55.00 29.28
C GLY A 117 55.79 -56.06 30.37
N ASN A 118 55.04 -56.03 31.48
CA ASN A 118 55.25 -56.91 32.62
C ASN A 118 54.88 -58.37 32.31
N TRP A 119 53.80 -58.59 31.56
CA TRP A 119 53.39 -59.94 31.17
C TRP A 119 54.44 -60.58 30.26
N SER A 120 54.89 -59.83 29.25
CA SER A 120 55.91 -60.25 28.30
C SER A 120 57.24 -60.56 29.01
N GLN A 121 57.59 -59.77 30.03
CA GLN A 121 58.75 -60.04 30.89
C GLN A 121 58.60 -61.34 31.70
N GLN A 122 57.40 -61.62 32.24
CA GLN A 122 57.13 -62.88 32.95
C GLN A 122 57.23 -64.10 32.04
N VAL A 123 56.72 -63.99 30.80
CA VAL A 123 56.89 -65.05 29.78
C VAL A 123 58.38 -65.28 29.52
N ALA A 124 59.17 -64.23 29.29
CA ALA A 124 60.61 -64.37 29.04
C ALA A 124 61.36 -65.02 30.21
N MET A 125 61.03 -64.66 31.46
CA MET A 125 61.59 -65.31 32.66
C MET A 125 61.22 -66.79 32.73
N LEU A 126 59.97 -67.15 32.40
CA LEU A 126 59.56 -68.56 32.35
C LEU A 126 60.31 -69.36 31.29
N VAL A 127 60.62 -68.77 30.13
CA VAL A 127 61.47 -69.41 29.12
C VAL A 127 62.87 -69.72 29.67
N GLU A 128 63.52 -68.74 30.31
CA GLU A 128 64.84 -68.93 30.90
C GLU A 128 64.85 -70.02 31.97
N GLU A 129 63.84 -70.02 32.84
CA GLU A 129 63.71 -71.01 33.89
C GLU A 129 63.40 -72.40 33.37
N TRP A 130 62.58 -72.52 32.32
CA TRP A 130 62.32 -73.79 31.65
C TRP A 130 63.59 -74.36 31.03
N GLN A 131 64.38 -73.56 30.31
CA GLN A 131 65.66 -74.01 29.76
C GLN A 131 66.66 -74.40 30.87
N THR A 132 66.65 -73.67 31.99
CA THR A 132 67.46 -74.01 33.17
C THR A 132 67.04 -75.34 33.79
N LEU A 133 65.73 -75.58 33.92
CA LEU A 133 65.16 -76.82 34.43
C LEU A 133 65.54 -78.01 33.54
N LYS A 134 65.37 -77.88 32.21
CA LYS A 134 65.74 -78.94 31.25
C LYS A 134 67.24 -79.26 31.24
N SER A 135 68.08 -78.23 31.31
CA SER A 135 69.54 -78.41 31.24
C SER A 135 70.15 -78.93 32.55
N THR A 136 69.61 -78.51 33.69
CA THR A 136 70.11 -78.92 35.01
C THR A 136 69.55 -80.28 35.41
N ASP A 137 68.23 -80.48 35.27
CA ASP A 137 67.49 -81.73 35.49
C ASP A 137 68.03 -82.56 36.67
N SER A 138 68.16 -81.91 37.83
CA SER A 138 68.91 -82.44 38.99
C SER A 138 68.18 -83.59 39.67
N TYR A 139 68.94 -84.62 40.06
CA TYR A 139 68.46 -85.73 40.89
C TYR A 139 68.42 -85.32 42.37
N GLN A 140 67.27 -85.48 43.02
CA GLN A 140 67.00 -84.98 44.38
C GLN A 140 66.94 -86.08 45.46
N GLY A 141 67.39 -87.30 45.16
CA GLY A 141 67.46 -88.38 46.14
C GLY A 141 66.19 -89.21 46.25
N ASN A 142 65.06 -88.57 46.57
CA ASN A 142 63.77 -89.22 46.84
C ASN A 142 62.63 -88.58 46.03
N ILE A 143 61.50 -89.30 45.92
CA ILE A 143 60.35 -88.87 45.11
C ILE A 143 59.73 -87.53 45.55
N ASP A 144 59.60 -87.26 46.85
CA ASP A 144 58.99 -86.01 47.32
C ASP A 144 59.83 -84.76 47.00
N PRO A 145 61.15 -84.70 47.32
CA PRO A 145 62.03 -83.63 46.84
C PRO A 145 62.09 -83.53 45.31
N GLN A 146 62.04 -84.65 44.58
CA GLN A 146 62.06 -84.65 43.12
C GLN A 146 60.79 -84.06 42.52
N PHE A 147 59.62 -84.42 43.06
CA PHE A 147 58.35 -83.82 42.66
C PHE A 147 58.35 -82.32 42.94
N LYS A 148 58.82 -81.90 44.12
CA LYS A 148 58.92 -80.49 44.51
C LYS A 148 59.84 -79.69 43.59
N TYR A 149 60.95 -80.27 43.13
CA TYR A 149 61.87 -79.63 42.18
C TYR A 149 61.17 -79.23 40.86
N TYR A 150 60.39 -80.12 40.26
CA TYR A 150 59.61 -79.77 39.06
C TYR A 150 58.36 -78.93 39.38
N GLN A 151 57.80 -79.05 40.60
CA GLN A 151 56.67 -78.25 41.05
C GLN A 151 56.98 -76.75 41.07
N GLU A 152 58.22 -76.35 41.32
CA GLU A 152 58.61 -74.93 41.31
C GLU A 152 58.28 -74.25 39.99
N PHE A 153 58.54 -74.91 38.86
CA PHE A 153 58.19 -74.39 37.53
C PHE A 153 56.68 -74.34 37.32
N VAL A 154 55.95 -75.39 37.71
CA VAL A 154 54.47 -75.43 37.65
C VAL A 154 53.85 -74.24 38.40
N GLN A 155 54.38 -73.88 39.58
CA GLN A 155 53.87 -72.74 40.35
C GLN A 155 54.09 -71.40 39.65
N LYS A 156 55.19 -71.25 38.91
CA LYS A 156 55.48 -70.02 38.18
C LYS A 156 54.64 -69.89 36.92
N VAL A 157 54.38 -71.00 36.22
CA VAL A 157 53.39 -71.04 35.13
C VAL A 157 51.99 -70.69 35.68
N ARG A 158 51.63 -71.20 36.87
CA ARG A 158 50.37 -70.82 37.53
C ARG A 158 50.31 -69.34 37.91
N ALA A 159 51.44 -68.74 38.31
CA ALA A 159 51.52 -67.31 38.55
C ALA A 159 51.29 -66.51 37.27
N LEU A 160 51.84 -66.96 36.13
CA LEU A 160 51.57 -66.36 34.82
C LEU A 160 50.09 -66.49 34.43
N LEU A 161 49.44 -67.63 34.71
CA LEU A 161 47.99 -67.80 34.48
C LEU A 161 47.19 -66.71 35.20
N SER A 162 47.48 -66.50 36.49
CA SER A 162 46.83 -65.45 37.30
C SER A 162 47.16 -64.04 36.79
N ALA A 163 48.43 -63.78 36.45
CA ALA A 163 48.85 -62.50 35.90
C ALA A 163 48.19 -62.22 34.54
N THR A 164 47.98 -63.23 33.70
CA THR A 164 47.31 -63.08 32.41
C THR A 164 45.86 -62.62 32.60
N ILE A 165 45.11 -63.21 33.55
CA ILE A 165 43.73 -62.78 33.88
C ILE A 165 43.71 -61.32 34.38
N GLU A 166 44.67 -60.94 35.22
CA GLU A 166 44.70 -59.62 35.84
C GLU A 166 45.17 -58.51 34.88
N ILE A 167 46.25 -58.76 34.12
CA ILE A 167 46.84 -57.77 33.20
C ILE A 167 45.95 -57.59 31.96
N SER A 168 45.30 -58.64 31.47
CA SER A 168 44.39 -58.55 30.32
C SER A 168 43.08 -57.82 30.62
N GLY A 169 42.78 -57.57 31.89
CA GLY A 169 41.50 -56.98 32.30
C GLY A 169 40.31 -57.93 32.13
N LEU A 170 40.53 -59.25 31.94
CA LEU A 170 39.46 -60.24 31.83
C LEU A 170 38.52 -60.29 33.05
N GLY A 171 39.02 -59.87 34.22
CA GLY A 171 38.24 -59.71 35.45
C GLY A 171 37.59 -58.33 35.64
N GLN A 172 37.86 -57.35 34.77
CA GLN A 172 37.29 -56.00 34.86
C GLN A 172 36.02 -55.91 33.99
N ASP A 173 34.92 -55.40 34.55
CA ASP A 173 33.61 -55.25 33.88
C ASP A 173 33.01 -56.55 33.27
N ALA A 174 33.49 -57.71 33.73
CA ALA A 174 33.02 -59.02 33.32
C ALA A 174 31.62 -59.34 33.88
N SER A 175 30.83 -60.14 33.15
CA SER A 175 29.59 -60.71 33.70
C SER A 175 29.88 -61.55 34.94
N ARG A 176 28.88 -61.68 35.83
CA ARG A 176 28.94 -62.62 36.96
C ARG A 176 29.34 -64.03 36.50
N GLU A 177 28.81 -64.45 35.35
CA GLU A 177 29.17 -65.71 34.68
C GLU A 177 30.68 -65.78 34.41
N ASN A 178 31.25 -64.85 33.62
CA ASN A 178 32.67 -64.86 33.28
C ASN A 178 33.58 -64.81 34.52
N LEU A 179 33.22 -64.04 35.56
CA LEU A 179 33.99 -63.98 36.81
C LEU A 179 34.04 -65.34 37.53
N LEU A 180 32.92 -66.06 37.58
CA LEU A 180 32.87 -67.40 38.20
C LEU A 180 33.65 -68.42 37.37
N LEU A 181 33.51 -68.39 36.05
CA LEU A 181 34.21 -69.29 35.14
C LEU A 181 35.73 -69.07 35.15
N LEU A 182 36.19 -67.82 35.10
CA LEU A 182 37.61 -67.48 35.24
C LEU A 182 38.13 -67.83 36.65
N GLY A 183 37.28 -67.75 37.68
CA GLY A 183 37.61 -68.22 39.03
C GLY A 183 37.89 -69.72 39.09
N LEU A 184 37.11 -70.54 38.38
CA LEU A 184 37.37 -71.98 38.26
C LEU A 184 38.71 -72.27 37.58
N LEU A 185 39.02 -71.56 36.48
CA LEU A 185 40.29 -71.68 35.76
C LEU A 185 41.48 -71.23 36.61
N ARG A 186 41.32 -70.20 37.44
CA ARG A 186 42.39 -69.63 38.26
C ARG A 186 42.78 -70.54 39.43
N GLU A 187 41.79 -71.16 40.08
CA GLU A 187 42.00 -71.79 41.39
C GLU A 187 41.45 -73.21 41.49
N SER A 188 40.14 -73.40 41.33
CA SER A 188 39.48 -74.68 41.66
C SER A 188 39.96 -75.84 40.79
N LEU A 189 40.02 -75.66 39.47
CA LEU A 189 40.40 -76.72 38.52
C LEU A 189 41.91 -77.03 38.55
N PRO A 190 42.83 -76.04 38.54
CA PRO A 190 44.26 -76.34 38.63
C PRO A 190 44.65 -77.06 39.93
N ASP A 191 44.04 -76.70 41.07
CA ASP A 191 44.34 -77.35 42.34
C ASP A 191 43.87 -78.80 42.38
N ALA A 192 42.65 -79.07 41.90
CA ALA A 192 42.13 -80.43 41.80
C ALA A 192 42.99 -81.28 40.85
N ARG A 193 43.32 -80.75 39.67
CA ARG A 193 44.24 -81.38 38.72
C ARG A 193 45.62 -81.65 39.34
N SER A 194 46.16 -80.71 40.11
CA SER A 194 47.48 -80.86 40.71
C SER A 194 47.53 -82.01 41.73
N ILE A 195 46.46 -82.21 42.53
CA ILE A 195 46.39 -83.32 43.50
C ILE A 195 46.25 -84.65 42.76
N ILE A 196 45.46 -84.73 41.69
CA ILE A 196 45.40 -85.92 40.80
C ILE A 196 46.77 -86.22 40.20
N GLY A 197 47.51 -85.19 39.77
CA GLY A 197 48.88 -85.34 39.28
C GLY A 197 49.86 -85.84 40.35
N ARG A 198 49.70 -85.38 41.59
CA ARG A 198 50.46 -85.89 42.75
C ARG A 198 50.13 -87.36 43.00
N ALA A 199 48.85 -87.75 42.97
CA ALA A 199 48.42 -89.15 43.02
C ALA A 199 49.05 -89.99 41.89
N ARG A 200 49.04 -89.49 40.65
CA ARG A 200 49.69 -90.13 39.50
C ARG A 200 51.17 -90.36 39.74
N THR A 201 51.89 -89.33 40.18
CA THR A 201 53.34 -89.35 40.40
C THR A 201 53.73 -90.39 41.44
N PHE A 202 53.15 -90.29 42.63
CA PHE A 202 53.51 -91.14 43.78
C PHE A 202 52.98 -92.56 43.63
N GLY A 203 51.81 -92.73 43.02
CA GLY A 203 51.25 -94.04 42.69
C GLY A 203 52.09 -94.77 41.63
N THR A 204 52.46 -94.08 40.54
CA THR A 204 53.36 -94.64 39.51
C THR A 204 54.72 -95.01 40.10
N PHE A 205 55.29 -94.15 40.95
CA PHE A 205 56.52 -94.44 41.66
C PHE A 205 56.41 -95.71 42.53
N ALA A 206 55.33 -95.84 43.29
CA ALA A 206 55.06 -97.02 44.13
C ALA A 206 54.96 -98.30 43.29
N LEU A 207 54.17 -98.27 42.19
CA LEU A 207 53.95 -99.41 41.31
C LEU A 207 55.25 -99.87 40.63
N ILE A 208 56.17 -98.95 40.29
CA ILE A 208 57.49 -99.29 39.74
C ILE A 208 58.42 -99.83 40.83
N ASP A 209 58.37 -99.28 42.06
CA ASP A 209 59.16 -99.81 43.19
C ASP A 209 58.67 -101.21 43.64
N GLY A 210 57.39 -101.51 43.42
CA GLY A 210 56.74 -102.77 43.79
C GLY A 210 56.38 -102.90 45.27
N GLN A 211 56.70 -101.89 46.09
CA GLN A 211 56.45 -101.83 47.53
C GLN A 211 56.22 -100.39 48.00
N VAL A 212 55.55 -100.22 49.15
CA VAL A 212 55.33 -98.92 49.79
C VAL A 212 56.15 -98.83 51.07
N GLY A 213 57.23 -98.04 51.05
CA GLY A 213 58.02 -97.73 52.25
C GLY A 213 57.33 -96.70 53.17
N TYR A 214 57.82 -96.54 54.40
CA TYR A 214 57.23 -95.64 55.42
C TYR A 214 57.00 -94.21 54.90
N ASN A 215 58.03 -93.56 54.36
CA ASN A 215 57.94 -92.18 53.84
C ASN A 215 56.97 -92.06 52.65
N LEU A 216 56.83 -93.12 51.85
CA LEU A 216 55.91 -93.14 50.71
C LEU A 216 54.47 -93.35 51.17
N SER A 217 54.26 -94.18 52.19
CA SER A 217 52.94 -94.39 52.81
C SER A 217 52.39 -93.10 53.42
N ASP A 218 53.23 -92.34 54.15
CA ASP A 218 52.81 -91.06 54.74
C ASP A 218 52.39 -90.06 53.66
N ALA A 219 53.15 -89.96 52.56
CA ALA A 219 52.81 -89.10 51.43
C ALA A 219 51.53 -89.55 50.69
N LEU A 220 51.33 -90.85 50.51
CA LEU A 220 50.11 -91.39 49.89
C LEU A 220 48.86 -91.17 50.75
N ASN A 221 48.99 -91.29 52.08
CA ASN A 221 47.90 -90.96 53.01
C ASN A 221 47.57 -89.46 52.98
N GLU A 222 48.57 -88.59 52.93
CA GLU A 222 48.34 -87.15 52.76
C GLU A 222 47.62 -86.84 51.45
N ILE A 223 48.01 -87.50 50.35
CA ILE A 223 47.33 -87.36 49.05
C ILE A 223 45.88 -87.87 49.14
N TYR A 224 45.64 -88.99 49.82
CA TYR A 224 44.29 -89.53 50.03
C TYR A 224 43.38 -88.54 50.77
N ASP A 225 43.90 -87.92 51.83
CA ASP A 225 43.18 -86.89 52.60
C ASP A 225 42.94 -85.62 51.75
N GLU A 226 43.95 -85.18 50.99
CA GLU A 226 43.83 -84.05 50.05
C GLU A 226 42.78 -84.29 48.97
N LEU A 227 42.75 -85.49 48.36
CA LEU A 227 41.74 -85.88 47.36
C LEU A 227 40.33 -85.82 47.95
N THR A 228 40.15 -86.32 49.17
CA THR A 228 38.86 -86.32 49.89
C THR A 228 38.40 -84.89 50.22
N ASN A 229 39.32 -84.07 50.73
CA ASN A 229 39.03 -82.67 51.06
C ASN A 229 38.71 -81.84 49.81
N ARG A 230 39.48 -82.02 48.73
CA ARG A 230 39.28 -81.27 47.49
C ARG A 230 38.00 -81.68 46.78
N ALA A 231 37.61 -82.96 46.81
CA ALA A 231 36.32 -83.41 46.27
C ALA A 231 35.14 -82.68 46.93
N SER A 232 35.21 -82.47 48.26
CA SER A 232 34.17 -81.78 49.02
C SER A 232 34.05 -80.28 48.69
N LEU A 233 35.14 -79.63 48.27
CA LEU A 233 35.18 -78.21 47.92
C LEU A 233 34.87 -77.95 46.45
N LEU A 234 35.23 -78.88 45.56
CA LEU A 234 35.07 -78.70 44.12
C LEU A 234 33.60 -78.74 43.69
N GLY A 235 32.79 -79.59 44.33
CA GLY A 235 31.36 -79.71 44.01
C GLY A 235 30.58 -78.40 44.08
N PRO A 236 30.58 -77.69 45.23
CA PRO A 236 29.89 -76.40 45.35
C PRO A 236 30.38 -75.35 44.34
N ALA A 237 31.69 -75.29 44.06
CA ALA A 237 32.25 -74.33 43.10
C ALA A 237 31.78 -74.60 41.67
N LEU A 238 31.71 -75.88 41.27
CA LEU A 238 31.17 -76.30 39.97
C LEU A 238 29.68 -76.01 39.87
N THR A 239 28.87 -76.36 40.88
CA THR A 239 27.42 -76.08 40.87
C THR A 239 27.13 -74.59 40.70
N VAL A 240 27.79 -73.72 41.48
CA VAL A 240 27.58 -72.27 41.38
C VAL A 240 27.96 -71.73 40.00
N SER A 241 28.98 -72.30 39.37
CA SER A 241 29.45 -71.88 38.04
C SER A 241 28.54 -72.40 36.92
N MET A 242 28.00 -73.62 37.05
CA MET A 242 27.02 -74.16 36.11
C MET A 242 25.69 -73.41 36.20
N ASP A 243 25.21 -73.11 37.41
CA ASP A 243 24.01 -72.28 37.63
C ASP A 243 24.16 -70.89 37.00
N ALA A 244 25.37 -70.34 37.01
CA ALA A 244 25.68 -69.05 36.41
C ALA A 244 25.84 -69.11 34.88
N SER A 245 26.09 -70.29 34.31
CA SER A 245 26.28 -70.53 32.88
C SER A 245 25.47 -71.73 32.37
N PRO A 246 24.19 -71.55 32.04
CA PRO A 246 23.37 -72.62 31.45
C PRO A 246 23.91 -73.14 30.11
N THR A 247 24.63 -72.30 29.36
CA THR A 247 25.28 -72.70 28.11
C THR A 247 26.44 -73.67 28.37
N LEU A 248 27.25 -73.39 29.40
CA LEU A 248 28.33 -74.29 29.80
C LEU A 248 27.77 -75.60 30.34
N GLU A 249 26.76 -75.56 31.21
CA GLU A 249 26.10 -76.78 31.74
C GLU A 249 25.61 -77.68 30.60
N LYS A 250 25.00 -77.10 29.56
CA LYS A 250 24.49 -77.85 28.41
C LYS A 250 25.60 -78.48 27.56
N THR A 251 26.78 -77.85 27.48
CA THR A 251 27.87 -78.29 26.59
C THR A 251 28.86 -79.20 27.29
N THR A 252 29.08 -79.02 28.59
CA THR A 252 30.07 -79.75 29.37
C THR A 252 29.47 -80.50 30.57
N GLY A 253 28.15 -80.69 30.64
CA GLY A 253 27.47 -81.36 31.75
C GLY A 253 28.06 -82.74 32.10
N ASP A 254 28.28 -83.57 31.08
CA ASP A 254 28.91 -84.90 31.24
C ASP A 254 30.35 -84.80 31.81
N ALA A 255 31.09 -83.75 31.43
CA ALA A 255 32.44 -83.51 31.94
C ALA A 255 32.41 -83.04 33.41
N VAL A 256 31.42 -82.22 33.78
CA VAL A 256 31.23 -81.77 35.18
C VAL A 256 30.87 -82.96 36.08
N GLU A 257 29.97 -83.83 35.63
CA GLU A 257 29.63 -85.07 36.36
C GLU A 257 30.87 -85.96 36.54
N GLY A 258 31.66 -86.15 35.48
CA GLY A 258 32.93 -86.85 35.55
C GLY A 258 33.94 -86.22 36.52
N ILE A 259 34.03 -84.88 36.58
CA ILE A 259 34.92 -84.19 37.53
C ILE A 259 34.48 -84.41 38.99
N LEU A 260 33.17 -84.41 39.28
CA LEU A 260 32.66 -84.63 40.63
C LEU A 260 33.05 -86.00 41.19
N GLU A 261 33.13 -87.00 40.32
CA GLU A 261 33.56 -88.36 40.68
C GLU A 261 35.08 -88.54 40.59
N SER A 262 35.77 -87.78 39.73
CA SER A 262 37.19 -87.98 39.41
C SER A 262 38.11 -88.10 40.61
N LEU A 263 38.01 -87.18 41.58
CA LEU A 263 38.86 -87.16 42.78
C LEU A 263 38.60 -88.37 43.68
N VAL A 264 37.34 -88.83 43.73
CA VAL A 264 36.93 -90.02 44.48
C VAL A 264 37.43 -91.28 43.78
N VAL A 265 37.30 -91.38 42.46
CA VAL A 265 37.81 -92.50 41.66
C VAL A 265 39.33 -92.63 41.83
N VAL A 266 40.08 -91.52 41.72
CA VAL A 266 41.55 -91.53 41.91
C VAL A 266 41.93 -91.95 43.32
N ARG A 267 41.20 -91.46 44.33
CA ARG A 267 41.41 -91.82 45.74
C ARG A 267 41.19 -93.31 45.98
N ASP A 268 40.09 -93.86 45.48
CA ASP A 268 39.72 -95.26 45.66
C ASP A 268 40.71 -96.17 44.91
N GLU A 269 41.17 -95.74 43.73
CA GLU A 269 42.20 -96.46 42.98
C GLU A 269 43.54 -96.50 43.72
N LEU A 270 43.95 -95.39 44.36
CA LEU A 270 45.12 -95.34 45.23
C LEU A 270 44.98 -96.28 46.43
N ASP A 271 43.84 -96.27 47.11
CA ASP A 271 43.65 -97.11 48.30
C ASP A 271 43.64 -98.60 47.95
N ALA A 272 42.81 -98.98 46.97
CA ALA A 272 42.58 -100.36 46.60
C ALA A 272 43.81 -101.03 45.97
N ASN A 273 44.61 -100.29 45.20
CA ASN A 273 45.71 -100.87 44.43
C ASN A 273 47.11 -100.51 44.94
N ILE A 274 47.25 -99.48 45.79
CA ILE A 274 48.57 -98.98 46.22
C ILE A 274 48.72 -98.93 47.74
N ILE A 275 47.78 -98.36 48.50
CA ILE A 275 47.95 -98.15 49.95
C ILE A 275 47.64 -99.42 50.75
N THR A 276 46.50 -100.06 50.49
CA THR A 276 46.03 -101.23 51.24
C THR A 276 46.73 -102.55 50.87
N PRO A 277 47.07 -102.83 49.59
CA PRO A 277 47.70 -104.09 49.21
C PRO A 277 49.09 -104.27 49.79
N MET A 278 49.37 -105.48 50.30
CA MET A 278 50.70 -105.84 50.80
C MET A 278 51.72 -106.11 49.67
N ARG A 279 51.25 -106.28 48.43
CA ARG A 279 52.05 -106.42 47.21
C ARG A 279 51.37 -105.69 46.05
N LEU A 280 52.14 -104.92 45.30
CA LEU A 280 51.66 -104.15 44.16
C LEU A 280 51.73 -105.00 42.88
N GLU A 281 50.57 -105.28 42.28
CA GLU A 281 50.46 -106.13 41.07
C GLU A 281 49.95 -105.37 39.83
N LEU A 282 49.36 -104.19 40.03
CA LEU A 282 48.82 -103.36 38.94
C LEU A 282 49.97 -102.75 38.10
N PRO A 283 49.98 -102.92 36.76
CA PRO A 283 50.92 -102.20 35.92
C PRO A 283 50.68 -100.69 36.02
N TRP A 284 51.75 -99.91 36.17
CA TRP A 284 51.64 -98.45 36.28
C TRP A 284 50.93 -97.80 35.08
N ARG A 285 51.01 -98.41 33.88
CA ARG A 285 50.31 -97.95 32.67
C ARG A 285 48.79 -98.00 32.82
N ASP A 286 48.28 -99.02 33.50
CA ASP A 286 46.83 -99.19 33.70
C ASP A 286 46.33 -98.17 34.71
N PHE A 287 47.09 -97.95 35.79
CA PHE A 287 46.85 -96.86 36.73
C PHE A 287 46.88 -95.50 36.03
N ASN A 288 47.91 -95.22 35.24
CA ASN A 288 48.05 -93.96 34.50
C ASN A 288 46.87 -93.73 33.54
N ARG A 289 46.42 -94.76 32.82
CA ARG A 289 45.25 -94.68 31.93
C ARG A 289 43.97 -94.35 32.69
N THR A 290 43.78 -94.88 33.90
CA THR A 290 42.68 -94.47 34.78
C THR A 290 42.78 -92.98 35.11
N ILE A 291 43.98 -92.50 35.48
CA ILE A 291 44.19 -91.07 35.77
C ILE A 291 43.95 -90.19 34.55
N GLU A 292 44.45 -90.57 33.36
CA GLU A 292 44.26 -89.83 32.11
C GLU A 292 42.79 -89.66 31.76
N ASN A 293 41.99 -90.72 31.91
CA ASN A 293 40.54 -90.64 31.72
C ASN A 293 39.90 -89.62 32.68
N GLN A 294 40.36 -89.56 33.94
CA GLN A 294 39.87 -88.58 34.91
C GLN A 294 40.31 -87.15 34.56
N LEU A 295 41.54 -86.96 34.10
CA LEU A 295 42.06 -85.66 33.67
C LEU A 295 41.35 -85.13 32.43
N ALA A 296 40.92 -86.00 31.51
CA ALA A 296 40.20 -85.62 30.29
C ALA A 296 38.90 -84.85 30.57
N HIS A 297 38.21 -85.14 31.69
CA HIS A 297 37.03 -84.39 32.10
C HIS A 297 37.36 -82.92 32.45
N TYR A 298 38.52 -82.67 33.06
CA TYR A 298 38.98 -81.30 33.34
C TYR A 298 39.28 -80.56 32.05
N ASP A 299 39.96 -81.21 31.10
CA ASP A 299 40.32 -80.58 29.83
C ASP A 299 39.06 -80.24 29.00
N ALA A 300 38.06 -81.12 29.01
CA ALA A 300 36.76 -80.87 28.38
C ALA A 300 36.01 -79.68 29.01
N LEU A 301 35.96 -79.59 30.34
CA LEU A 301 35.32 -78.46 31.02
C LEU A 301 36.06 -77.15 30.74
N LYS A 302 37.40 -77.15 30.81
CA LYS A 302 38.19 -75.94 30.56
C LYS A 302 38.01 -75.42 29.14
N ALA A 303 38.02 -76.31 28.13
CA ALA A 303 37.72 -75.94 26.75
C ALA A 303 36.35 -75.27 26.62
N GLY A 304 35.31 -75.85 27.25
CA GLY A 304 33.98 -75.23 27.29
C GLY A 304 33.96 -73.87 27.99
N ILE A 305 34.74 -73.68 29.05
CA ILE A 305 34.87 -72.38 29.72
C ILE A 305 35.47 -71.35 28.75
N PHE A 306 36.57 -71.67 28.06
CA PHE A 306 37.19 -70.76 27.09
C PHE A 306 36.22 -70.42 25.95
N ASP A 307 35.47 -71.40 25.43
CA ASP A 307 34.45 -71.18 24.40
C ASP A 307 33.35 -70.22 24.87
N VAL A 308 32.80 -70.41 26.07
CA VAL A 308 31.72 -69.57 26.61
C VAL A 308 32.21 -68.16 26.93
N VAL A 309 33.36 -68.03 27.61
CA VAL A 309 33.93 -66.71 27.93
C VAL A 309 34.31 -65.98 26.64
N GLY A 310 34.87 -66.67 25.66
CA GLY A 310 35.21 -66.13 24.35
C GLY A 310 33.99 -65.66 23.57
N ALA A 311 32.92 -66.48 23.52
CA ALA A 311 31.66 -66.09 22.90
C ALA A 311 31.04 -64.85 23.56
N ASN A 312 31.06 -64.79 24.90
CA ASN A 312 30.55 -63.66 25.66
C ASN A 312 31.34 -62.36 25.37
N LEU A 313 32.67 -62.43 25.33
CA LEU A 313 33.52 -61.26 25.03
C LEU A 313 33.36 -60.80 23.57
N ASN A 314 33.35 -61.73 22.61
CA ASN A 314 33.17 -61.40 21.20
C ASN A 314 31.79 -60.76 20.93
N SER A 315 30.72 -61.28 21.53
CA SER A 315 29.37 -60.70 21.40
C SER A 315 29.30 -59.28 21.97
N ARG A 316 29.95 -59.02 23.11
CA ARG A 316 30.04 -57.67 23.69
C ARG A 316 30.86 -56.73 22.82
N LEU A 317 32.00 -57.17 22.31
CA LEU A 317 32.85 -56.39 21.42
C LEU A 317 32.10 -56.00 20.14
N GLU A 318 31.35 -56.92 19.52
CA GLU A 318 30.49 -56.61 18.37
C GLU A 318 29.41 -55.57 18.72
N GLY A 319 28.80 -55.68 19.90
CA GLY A 319 27.82 -54.69 20.39
C GLY A 319 28.40 -53.29 20.53
N GLU A 320 29.58 -53.16 21.16
CA GLU A 320 30.30 -51.89 21.31
C GLU A 320 30.71 -51.30 19.95
N LEU A 321 31.19 -52.15 19.02
CA LEU A 321 31.52 -51.74 17.66
C LEU A 321 30.30 -51.23 16.88
N GLN A 322 29.16 -51.90 16.98
CA GLN A 322 27.90 -51.47 16.36
C GLN A 322 27.39 -50.16 16.96
N GLN A 323 27.42 -50.04 18.29
CA GLN A 323 27.02 -48.81 18.98
C GLN A 323 27.89 -47.62 18.56
N ARG A 324 29.22 -47.83 18.45
CA ARG A 324 30.15 -46.83 17.93
C ARG A 324 29.78 -46.38 16.52
N GLN A 325 29.50 -47.31 15.61
CA GLN A 325 29.11 -46.99 14.23
C GLN A 325 27.79 -46.22 14.16
N LEU A 326 26.78 -46.61 14.94
CA LEU A 326 25.49 -45.93 15.00
C LEU A 326 25.61 -44.50 15.53
N ILE A 327 26.39 -44.28 16.60
CA ILE A 327 26.60 -42.95 17.16
C ILE A 327 27.35 -42.05 16.18
N ILE A 328 28.40 -42.56 15.52
CA ILE A 328 29.12 -41.79 14.49
C ILE A 328 28.18 -41.43 13.33
N ALA A 329 27.38 -42.38 12.83
CA ALA A 329 26.43 -42.12 11.76
C ALA A 329 25.37 -41.06 12.17
N ALA A 330 24.84 -41.15 13.39
CA ALA A 330 23.90 -40.17 13.93
C ALA A 330 24.51 -38.76 14.04
N LEU A 331 25.75 -38.64 14.53
CA LEU A 331 26.48 -37.37 14.60
C LEU A 331 26.70 -36.75 13.22
N VAL A 332 27.05 -37.55 12.21
CA VAL A 332 27.22 -37.08 10.83
C VAL A 332 25.90 -36.59 10.25
N ILE A 333 24.79 -37.31 10.46
CA ILE A 333 23.46 -36.89 9.98
C ILE A 333 23.04 -35.56 10.62
N VAL A 334 23.20 -35.42 11.95
CA VAL A 334 22.88 -34.18 12.65
C VAL A 334 23.72 -33.01 12.11
N LEU A 335 25.01 -33.23 11.88
CA LEU A 335 25.89 -32.21 11.29
C LEU A 335 25.41 -31.79 9.89
N LEU A 336 25.05 -32.73 9.02
CA LEU A 336 24.54 -32.44 7.68
C LEU A 336 23.22 -31.65 7.72
N VAL A 337 22.29 -32.00 8.61
CA VAL A 337 21.02 -31.27 8.79
C VAL A 337 21.28 -29.84 9.25
N VAL A 338 22.18 -29.65 10.23
CA VAL A 338 22.55 -28.30 10.72
C VAL A 338 23.14 -27.46 9.58
N VAL A 339 24.08 -28.03 8.80
CA VAL A 339 24.68 -27.33 7.65
C VAL A 339 23.64 -27.02 6.57
N TYR A 340 22.74 -27.95 6.24
CA TYR A 340 21.68 -27.75 5.26
C TYR A 340 20.72 -26.62 5.65
N LEU A 341 20.19 -26.66 6.88
CA LEU A 341 19.28 -25.62 7.39
C LEU A 341 19.99 -24.26 7.47
N TYR A 342 21.27 -24.24 7.86
CA TYR A 342 22.08 -23.03 7.89
C TYR A 342 22.22 -22.39 6.51
N VAL A 343 22.60 -23.18 5.50
CA VAL A 343 22.76 -22.71 4.12
C VAL A 343 21.43 -22.20 3.55
N GLY A 344 20.33 -22.93 3.79
CA GLY A 344 18.99 -22.54 3.38
C GLY A 344 18.56 -21.20 3.99
N PHE A 345 18.74 -21.04 5.30
CA PHE A 345 18.42 -19.80 6.00
C PHE A 345 19.27 -18.61 5.50
N PHE A 346 20.58 -18.78 5.36
CA PHE A 346 21.48 -17.73 4.85
C PHE A 346 21.09 -17.29 3.43
N MET A 347 20.78 -18.23 2.53
CA MET A 347 20.35 -17.91 1.17
C MET A 347 19.00 -17.18 1.14
N SER A 348 18.04 -17.57 1.99
CA SER A 348 16.73 -16.90 2.09
C SER A 348 16.88 -15.42 2.47
N VAL A 349 17.58 -15.14 3.57
CA VAL A 349 17.75 -13.76 4.08
C VAL A 349 18.54 -12.91 3.08
N ARG A 350 19.64 -13.44 2.51
CA ARG A 350 20.44 -12.71 1.52
C ARG A 350 19.63 -12.35 0.27
N THR A 351 18.82 -13.28 -0.23
CA THR A 351 17.99 -13.06 -1.42
C THR A 351 16.94 -11.98 -1.16
N ALA A 352 16.25 -12.04 0.00
CA ALA A 352 15.28 -11.04 0.38
C ALA A 352 15.90 -9.64 0.46
N ILE A 353 17.01 -9.47 1.20
CA ILE A 353 17.68 -8.17 1.32
C ILE A 353 18.14 -7.61 -0.04
N ASN A 354 18.66 -8.46 -0.93
CA ASN A 354 19.06 -8.02 -2.26
C ASN A 354 17.87 -7.55 -3.11
N ARG A 355 16.72 -8.24 -3.03
CA ARG A 355 15.49 -7.81 -3.72
C ARG A 355 15.00 -6.48 -3.18
N PHE A 356 14.98 -6.29 -1.86
CA PHE A 356 14.68 -5.00 -1.24
C PHE A 356 15.63 -3.89 -1.68
N SER A 357 16.94 -4.14 -1.64
CA SER A 357 17.93 -3.14 -2.04
C SER A 357 17.78 -2.75 -3.51
N THR A 358 17.45 -3.70 -4.38
CA THR A 358 17.25 -3.43 -5.81
C THR A 358 15.96 -2.64 -6.02
N ALA A 359 14.86 -3.06 -5.38
CA ALA A 359 13.57 -2.39 -5.52
C ALA A 359 13.58 -0.97 -4.94
N ALA A 360 14.19 -0.78 -3.77
CA ALA A 360 14.38 0.54 -3.17
C ALA A 360 15.21 1.46 -4.07
N ARG A 361 16.20 0.92 -4.81
CA ARG A 361 16.97 1.69 -5.78
C ARG A 361 16.12 2.11 -6.98
N SER A 362 15.31 1.21 -7.53
CA SER A 362 14.36 1.53 -8.62
C SER A 362 13.34 2.59 -8.19
N VAL A 363 12.77 2.47 -6.99
CA VAL A 363 11.84 3.47 -6.44
C VAL A 363 12.53 4.82 -6.24
N ALA A 364 13.78 4.84 -5.75
CA ALA A 364 14.57 6.06 -5.59
C ALA A 364 14.95 6.71 -6.95
N GLU A 365 15.08 5.92 -8.01
CA GLU A 365 15.28 6.38 -9.39
C GLU A 365 13.97 6.84 -10.07
N GLY A 366 12.83 6.72 -9.38
CA GLY A 366 11.52 7.21 -9.84
C GLY A 366 10.59 6.13 -10.41
N ASP A 367 10.96 4.85 -10.38
CA ASP A 367 10.11 3.74 -10.86
C ASP A 367 9.24 3.16 -9.74
N MET A 368 8.03 3.69 -9.64
CA MET A 368 7.00 3.25 -8.68
C MET A 368 6.19 2.05 -9.18
N THR A 369 6.51 1.48 -10.35
CA THR A 369 5.88 0.21 -10.80
C THR A 369 6.54 -1.01 -10.15
N THR A 370 7.68 -0.80 -9.49
CA THR A 370 8.49 -1.84 -8.88
C THR A 370 7.77 -2.52 -7.71
N HIS A 371 7.64 -3.85 -7.80
CA HIS A 371 7.07 -4.68 -6.75
C HIS A 371 8.04 -5.79 -6.34
N ILE A 372 8.15 -6.00 -5.03
CA ILE A 372 8.90 -7.13 -4.49
C ILE A 372 7.95 -8.32 -4.38
N GLN A 373 8.30 -9.43 -5.03
CA GLN A 373 7.63 -10.72 -4.86
C GLN A 373 8.54 -11.62 -4.02
N LEU A 374 8.11 -11.96 -2.81
CA LEU A 374 8.79 -12.92 -1.92
C LEU A 374 7.72 -13.86 -1.35
N ASP A 375 7.99 -15.16 -1.35
CA ASP A 375 7.08 -16.19 -0.82
C ASP A 375 7.44 -16.52 0.65
N ASN A 376 7.62 -15.47 1.44
CA ASN A 376 8.04 -15.54 2.83
C ASN A 376 6.84 -15.27 3.75
N ARG A 377 6.72 -16.03 4.84
CA ARG A 377 5.68 -15.83 5.88
C ARG A 377 6.25 -15.30 7.20
N ASP A 378 7.45 -14.74 7.13
CA ASP A 378 8.20 -14.17 8.25
C ASP A 378 8.17 -12.63 8.19
N GLU A 379 8.95 -11.98 9.05
CA GLU A 379 9.05 -10.52 9.13
C GLU A 379 9.53 -9.88 7.80
N LEU A 380 10.22 -10.63 6.93
CA LEU A 380 10.63 -10.14 5.61
C LEU A 380 9.45 -10.13 4.62
N GLY A 381 8.50 -11.06 4.77
CA GLY A 381 7.24 -11.07 4.01
C GLY A 381 6.31 -9.92 4.41
N GLU A 382 6.20 -9.63 5.69
CA GLU A 382 5.44 -8.46 6.19
C GLU A 382 6.06 -7.15 5.68
N LEU A 383 7.39 -7.01 5.80
CA LEU A 383 8.12 -5.85 5.26
C LEU A 383 7.90 -5.69 3.74
N THR A 384 7.74 -6.80 3.01
CA THR A 384 7.52 -6.79 1.55
C THR A 384 6.16 -6.19 1.23
N THR A 385 5.15 -6.59 2.00
CA THR A 385 3.78 -6.09 1.88
C THR A 385 3.74 -4.59 2.17
N GLU A 386 4.35 -4.15 3.28
CA GLU A 386 4.39 -2.73 3.64
C GLU A 386 5.18 -1.88 2.64
N PHE A 387 6.29 -2.39 2.10
CA PHE A 387 7.05 -1.70 1.04
C PHE A 387 6.24 -1.54 -0.25
N ASN A 388 5.54 -2.60 -0.70
CA ASN A 388 4.69 -2.54 -1.88
C ASN A 388 3.52 -1.56 -1.66
N ASN A 389 2.85 -1.62 -0.51
CA ASN A 389 1.78 -0.68 -0.13
C ASN A 389 2.25 0.78 -0.14
N MET A 390 3.45 1.04 0.38
CA MET A 390 4.06 2.39 0.35
C MET A 390 4.28 2.84 -1.10
N THR A 391 4.82 1.96 -1.94
CA THR A 391 5.12 2.25 -3.36
C THR A 391 3.82 2.53 -4.14
N ASP A 392 2.78 1.73 -3.94
CA ASP A 392 1.46 1.92 -4.56
C ASP A 392 0.82 3.25 -4.17
N ARG A 393 0.88 3.62 -2.88
CA ARG A 393 0.36 4.90 -2.40
C ARG A 393 1.12 6.09 -3.01
N ILE A 394 2.43 5.99 -3.12
CA ILE A 394 3.23 7.03 -3.79
C ILE A 394 2.83 7.11 -5.27
N ALA A 395 2.66 5.98 -5.96
CA ALA A 395 2.21 5.96 -7.35
C ALA A 395 0.84 6.63 -7.53
N GLU A 396 -0.12 6.34 -6.66
CA GLU A 396 -1.45 6.95 -6.68
C GLU A 396 -1.40 8.47 -6.43
N LEU A 397 -0.56 8.92 -5.50
CA LEU A 397 -0.34 10.35 -5.25
C LEU A 397 0.23 11.06 -6.48
N ILE A 398 1.25 10.47 -7.13
CA ILE A 398 1.85 11.02 -8.35
C ILE A 398 0.83 11.08 -9.50
N ARG A 399 -0.01 10.03 -9.69
CA ARG A 399 -1.11 10.06 -10.68
C ARG A 399 -2.13 11.16 -10.37
N SER A 400 -2.48 11.33 -9.09
CA SER A 400 -3.42 12.38 -8.64
C SER A 400 -2.86 13.79 -8.88
N VAL A 401 -1.56 14.00 -8.62
CA VAL A 401 -0.88 15.27 -8.92
C VAL A 401 -0.87 15.53 -10.43
N SER A 402 -0.55 14.52 -11.26
CA SER A 402 -0.60 14.62 -12.73
C SER A 402 -1.99 15.04 -13.24
N SER A 403 -3.05 14.38 -12.76
CA SER A 403 -4.43 14.72 -13.12
C SER A 403 -4.80 16.14 -12.69
N THR A 404 -4.48 16.51 -11.45
CA THR A 404 -4.78 17.85 -10.91
C THR A 404 -4.04 18.93 -11.69
N THR A 405 -2.78 18.67 -12.07
CA THR A 405 -1.96 19.55 -12.91
C THR A 405 -2.63 19.76 -14.27
N SER A 406 -3.12 18.69 -14.93
CA SER A 406 -3.86 18.82 -16.18
C SER A 406 -5.16 19.63 -16.03
N ASP A 407 -5.87 19.48 -14.93
CA ASP A 407 -7.11 20.23 -14.70
C ASP A 407 -6.85 21.72 -14.44
N VAL A 408 -5.77 22.05 -13.71
CA VAL A 408 -5.32 23.44 -13.51
C VAL A 408 -4.92 24.09 -14.83
N ASP A 409 -4.22 23.39 -15.72
CA ASP A 409 -3.84 23.93 -17.04
C ASP A 409 -5.08 24.23 -17.91
N ARG A 410 -6.06 23.33 -17.92
CA ARG A 410 -7.34 23.57 -18.62
C ARG A 410 -8.08 24.77 -18.02
N GLN A 411 -8.08 24.92 -16.70
CA GLN A 411 -8.74 26.04 -16.03
C GLN A 411 -8.02 27.36 -16.31
N ALA A 412 -6.69 27.38 -16.32
CA ALA A 412 -5.89 28.54 -16.72
C ALA A 412 -6.23 28.96 -18.16
N THR A 413 -6.29 28.00 -19.09
CA THR A 413 -6.72 28.25 -20.48
C THR A 413 -8.11 28.90 -20.55
N ARG A 414 -9.10 28.39 -19.80
CA ARG A 414 -10.44 29.00 -19.74
C ARG A 414 -10.43 30.43 -19.17
N VAL A 415 -9.61 30.68 -18.15
CA VAL A 415 -9.43 32.03 -17.58
C VAL A 415 -8.82 32.97 -18.62
N ASN A 416 -7.82 32.50 -19.38
CA ASN A 416 -7.21 33.26 -20.46
C ASN A 416 -8.24 33.63 -21.55
N ASP A 417 -9.04 32.67 -21.99
CA ASP A 417 -10.08 32.92 -23.00
C ASP A 417 -11.15 33.90 -22.50
N THR A 418 -11.56 33.78 -21.23
CA THR A 418 -12.53 34.69 -20.61
C THR A 418 -11.98 36.11 -20.48
N ALA A 419 -10.72 36.26 -20.06
CA ALA A 419 -10.07 37.55 -19.94
C ALA A 419 -9.91 38.23 -21.32
N ALA A 420 -9.56 37.47 -22.36
CA ALA A 420 -9.50 37.97 -23.73
C ALA A 420 -10.89 38.44 -24.23
N ALA A 421 -11.94 37.64 -23.99
CA ALA A 421 -13.31 38.02 -24.35
C ALA A 421 -13.79 39.28 -23.60
N ASN A 422 -13.43 39.42 -22.32
CA ASN A 422 -13.73 40.63 -21.53
C ASN A 422 -13.03 41.87 -22.10
N SER A 423 -11.74 41.76 -22.46
CA SER A 423 -11.01 42.88 -23.08
C SER A 423 -11.69 43.34 -24.38
N GLU A 424 -12.12 42.41 -25.23
CA GLU A 424 -12.85 42.71 -26.47
C GLU A 424 -14.23 43.34 -26.20
N ALA A 425 -14.96 42.84 -25.19
CA ALA A 425 -16.26 43.39 -24.80
C ALA A 425 -16.12 44.83 -24.27
N VAL A 426 -15.09 45.11 -23.45
CA VAL A 426 -14.79 46.46 -22.97
C VAL A 426 -14.45 47.40 -24.12
N ALA A 427 -13.65 46.95 -25.10
CA ALA A 427 -13.32 47.76 -26.27
C ALA A 427 -14.58 48.20 -27.04
N ARG A 428 -15.52 47.27 -27.26
CA ARG A 428 -16.84 47.60 -27.86
C ARG A 428 -17.64 48.57 -26.99
N GLN A 429 -17.69 48.33 -25.68
CA GLN A 429 -18.41 49.20 -24.75
C GLN A 429 -17.86 50.64 -24.75
N MET A 430 -16.55 50.81 -24.89
CA MET A 430 -15.92 52.13 -25.01
C MET A 430 -16.31 52.83 -26.31
N GLU A 431 -16.37 52.10 -27.43
CA GLU A 431 -16.86 52.62 -28.71
C GLU A 431 -18.32 53.08 -28.62
N GLU A 432 -19.21 52.25 -28.06
CA GLU A 432 -20.61 52.59 -27.85
C GLU A 432 -20.77 53.79 -26.90
N SER A 433 -19.96 53.86 -25.82
CA SER A 433 -19.95 55.01 -24.91
C SER A 433 -19.54 56.29 -25.62
N GLY A 434 -18.55 56.23 -26.52
CA GLY A 434 -18.15 57.35 -27.36
C GLY A 434 -19.27 57.84 -28.28
N GLN A 435 -20.03 56.92 -28.89
CA GLN A 435 -21.19 57.25 -29.71
C GLN A 435 -22.32 57.89 -28.91
N ILE A 436 -22.58 57.40 -27.68
CA ILE A 436 -23.57 58.01 -26.80
C ILE A 436 -23.16 59.44 -26.43
N ASN A 437 -21.89 59.68 -26.09
CA ASN A 437 -21.39 61.02 -25.77
C ASN A 437 -21.67 62.01 -26.91
N GLU A 438 -21.34 61.61 -28.15
CA GLU A 438 -21.62 62.42 -29.35
C GLU A 438 -23.12 62.69 -29.53
N ALA A 439 -23.96 61.65 -29.40
CA ALA A 439 -25.42 61.79 -29.50
C ALA A 439 -25.99 62.72 -28.41
N MET A 440 -25.45 62.68 -27.19
CA MET A 440 -25.87 63.58 -26.11
C MET A 440 -25.46 65.03 -26.37
N ASN A 441 -24.27 65.28 -26.96
CA ASN A 441 -23.87 66.63 -27.36
C ASN A 441 -24.82 67.20 -28.43
N GLN A 442 -25.15 66.39 -29.45
CA GLN A 442 -26.13 66.77 -30.48
C GLN A 442 -27.53 67.00 -29.88
N MET A 443 -27.92 66.23 -28.86
CA MET A 443 -29.19 66.42 -28.16
C MET A 443 -29.23 67.77 -27.42
N VAL A 444 -28.13 68.18 -26.78
CA VAL A 444 -28.05 69.50 -26.11
C VAL A 444 -28.18 70.63 -27.14
N GLU A 445 -27.53 70.51 -28.30
CA GLU A 445 -27.66 71.49 -29.39
C GLU A 445 -29.10 71.58 -29.91
N ALA A 446 -29.73 70.43 -30.20
CA ALA A 446 -31.12 70.39 -30.67
C ALA A 446 -32.12 70.96 -29.65
N VAL A 447 -31.90 70.68 -28.36
CA VAL A 447 -32.72 71.23 -27.27
C VAL A 447 -32.57 72.75 -27.18
N ASN A 448 -31.36 73.30 -27.34
CA ASN A 448 -31.14 74.75 -27.39
C ASN A 448 -31.88 75.39 -28.58
N GLU A 449 -31.89 74.74 -29.75
CA GLU A 449 -32.63 75.22 -30.93
C GLU A 449 -34.16 75.22 -30.69
N VAL A 450 -34.68 74.23 -29.96
CA VAL A 450 -36.10 74.18 -29.56
C VAL A 450 -36.43 75.33 -28.60
N THR A 451 -35.58 75.61 -27.62
CA THR A 451 -35.75 76.76 -26.71
C THR A 451 -35.77 78.08 -27.47
N GLU A 452 -34.81 78.28 -28.39
CA GLU A 452 -34.76 79.49 -29.23
C GLU A 452 -36.00 79.60 -30.12
N SER A 453 -36.45 78.50 -30.70
CA SER A 453 -37.66 78.45 -31.52
C SER A 453 -38.91 78.79 -30.71
N ALA A 454 -39.03 78.30 -29.48
CA ALA A 454 -40.14 78.64 -28.58
C ALA A 454 -40.14 80.14 -28.23
N HIS A 455 -38.98 80.74 -27.96
CA HIS A 455 -38.86 82.19 -27.78
C HIS A 455 -39.31 82.97 -29.01
N ARG A 456 -38.86 82.59 -30.21
CA ARG A 456 -39.29 83.25 -31.47
C ARG A 456 -40.79 83.13 -31.72
N VAL A 457 -41.41 82.00 -31.38
CA VAL A 457 -42.86 81.81 -31.48
C VAL A 457 -43.59 82.74 -30.51
N SER A 458 -43.11 82.85 -29.27
CA SER A 458 -43.65 83.80 -28.28
C SER A 458 -43.57 85.25 -28.77
N ASP A 459 -42.41 85.68 -29.29
CA ASP A 459 -42.23 87.03 -29.83
C ASP A 459 -43.16 87.31 -31.02
N SER A 460 -43.30 86.35 -31.93
CA SER A 460 -44.19 86.46 -33.09
C SER A 460 -45.66 86.49 -32.70
N ALA A 461 -46.04 85.71 -31.70
CA ALA A 461 -47.39 85.73 -31.12
C ALA A 461 -47.68 87.09 -30.47
N GLY A 462 -46.73 87.65 -29.70
CA GLY A 462 -46.84 88.99 -29.13
C GLY A 462 -47.03 90.09 -30.19
N ALA A 463 -46.31 90.02 -31.32
CA ALA A 463 -46.51 90.94 -32.43
C ALA A 463 -47.92 90.81 -33.06
N ALA A 464 -48.43 89.58 -33.21
CA ALA A 464 -49.78 89.34 -33.72
C ALA A 464 -50.87 89.83 -32.76
N GLU A 465 -50.63 89.80 -31.44
CA GLU A 465 -51.52 90.38 -30.43
C GLU A 465 -51.64 91.90 -30.63
N GLU A 466 -50.50 92.58 -30.82
CA GLU A 466 -50.47 94.01 -31.08
C GLU A 466 -51.20 94.38 -32.38
N ASP A 467 -51.01 93.62 -33.45
CA ASP A 467 -51.73 93.80 -34.72
C ASP A 467 -53.25 93.60 -34.57
N THR A 468 -53.67 92.61 -33.77
CA THR A 468 -55.08 92.33 -33.48
C THR A 468 -55.72 93.47 -32.69
N GLU A 469 -55.02 94.02 -31.69
CA GLU A 469 -55.44 95.20 -30.94
C GLU A 469 -55.58 96.44 -31.83
N ARG A 470 -54.60 96.70 -32.70
CA ARG A 470 -54.71 97.80 -33.68
C ARG A 470 -55.89 97.59 -34.63
N GLY A 471 -56.10 96.36 -35.11
CA GLY A 471 -57.26 96.00 -35.94
C GLY A 471 -58.60 96.28 -35.25
N ARG A 472 -58.70 95.97 -33.95
CA ARG A 472 -59.88 96.26 -33.14
C ARG A 472 -60.16 97.76 -33.05
N GLY A 473 -59.11 98.57 -32.88
CA GLY A 473 -59.20 100.03 -32.90
C GLY A 473 -59.77 100.58 -34.22
N VAL A 474 -59.28 100.10 -35.36
CA VAL A 474 -59.75 100.54 -36.69
C VAL A 474 -61.21 100.19 -36.94
N VAL A 475 -61.66 98.99 -36.51
CA VAL A 475 -63.06 98.59 -36.63
C VAL A 475 -63.97 99.47 -35.76
N ALA A 476 -63.54 99.79 -34.54
CA ALA A 476 -64.28 100.70 -33.65
C ALA A 476 -64.46 102.10 -34.26
N ASP A 477 -63.40 102.67 -34.85
CA ASP A 477 -63.47 103.96 -35.56
C ASP A 477 -64.38 103.91 -36.78
N THR A 478 -64.37 102.79 -37.50
CA THR A 478 -65.24 102.55 -38.66
C THR A 478 -66.71 102.54 -38.26
N VAL A 479 -67.06 101.83 -37.19
CA VAL A 479 -68.43 101.81 -36.63
C VAL A 479 -68.88 103.22 -36.23
N ALA A 480 -68.02 103.99 -35.56
CA ALA A 480 -68.33 105.38 -35.19
C ALA A 480 -68.62 106.26 -36.43
N THR A 481 -67.83 106.10 -37.49
CA THR A 481 -68.00 106.84 -38.75
C THR A 481 -69.31 106.47 -39.47
N ILE A 482 -69.64 105.18 -39.50
CA ILE A 482 -70.87 104.66 -40.11
C ILE A 482 -72.12 105.15 -39.36
N ASN A 483 -72.09 105.17 -38.02
CA ASN A 483 -73.20 105.72 -37.22
C ASN A 483 -73.44 107.22 -37.49
N ARG A 484 -72.36 107.99 -37.71
CA ARG A 484 -72.48 109.40 -38.13
C ARG A 484 -73.14 109.52 -39.51
N LEU A 485 -72.74 108.67 -40.47
CA LEU A 485 -73.34 108.62 -41.80
C LEU A 485 -74.85 108.30 -41.75
N ALA A 486 -75.27 107.34 -40.92
CA ALA A 486 -76.68 107.02 -40.71
C ALA A 486 -77.48 108.25 -40.26
N THR A 487 -76.90 109.05 -39.36
CA THR A 487 -77.52 110.29 -38.85
C THR A 487 -77.66 111.35 -39.95
N GLU A 488 -76.63 111.52 -40.79
CA GLU A 488 -76.68 112.46 -41.92
C GLU A 488 -77.70 112.04 -42.99
N ILE A 489 -77.79 110.74 -43.30
CA ILE A 489 -78.80 110.21 -44.23
C ILE A 489 -80.22 110.46 -43.71
N SER A 490 -80.46 110.22 -42.41
CA SER A 490 -81.77 110.50 -41.79
C SER A 490 -82.15 111.98 -41.91
N GLY A 491 -81.18 112.88 -41.70
CA GLY A 491 -81.41 114.32 -41.89
C GLY A 491 -81.71 114.72 -43.34
N ALA A 492 -81.08 114.06 -44.31
CA ALA A 492 -81.32 114.31 -45.73
C ALA A 492 -82.73 113.86 -46.19
N VAL A 493 -83.24 112.75 -45.64
CA VAL A 493 -84.62 112.27 -45.88
C VAL A 493 -85.65 113.31 -45.45
N ASP A 494 -85.47 113.94 -44.29
CA ASP A 494 -86.38 114.98 -43.77
C ASP A 494 -86.45 116.20 -44.71
N VAL A 495 -85.31 116.64 -45.23
CA VAL A 495 -85.24 117.77 -46.17
C VAL A 495 -85.98 117.44 -47.47
N ILE A 496 -85.77 116.24 -48.02
CA ILE A 496 -86.40 115.81 -49.26
C ILE A 496 -87.92 115.66 -49.11
N ASN A 497 -88.39 115.12 -47.98
CA ASN A 497 -89.82 115.03 -47.69
C ASN A 497 -90.49 116.42 -47.64
N ARG A 498 -89.77 117.45 -47.16
CA ARG A 498 -90.27 118.82 -47.18
C ARG A 498 -90.41 119.37 -48.60
N VAL A 499 -89.46 119.06 -49.49
CA VAL A 499 -89.56 119.41 -50.93
C VAL A 499 -90.74 118.71 -51.60
N ASN A 500 -91.05 117.46 -51.23
CA ASN A 500 -92.23 116.76 -51.73
C ASN A 500 -93.53 117.50 -51.38
N ALA A 501 -93.66 117.91 -50.11
CA ALA A 501 -94.82 118.63 -49.61
C ALA A 501 -94.96 120.02 -50.26
N ASP A 502 -93.86 120.76 -50.44
CA ASP A 502 -93.87 122.04 -51.14
C ASP A 502 -94.30 121.87 -52.61
N SER A 503 -93.91 120.75 -53.25
CA SER A 503 -94.29 120.44 -54.63
C SER A 503 -95.77 120.11 -54.79
N ASP A 504 -96.37 119.39 -53.83
CA ASP A 504 -97.83 119.16 -53.78
C ASP A 504 -98.60 120.49 -53.69
N ASN A 505 -98.12 121.43 -52.85
CA ASN A 505 -98.73 122.75 -52.73
C ASN A 505 -98.67 123.53 -54.06
N ILE A 506 -97.54 123.47 -54.78
CA ILE A 506 -97.42 124.10 -56.10
C ILE A 506 -98.40 123.46 -57.10
N SER A 507 -98.53 122.13 -57.09
CA SER A 507 -99.45 121.42 -57.99
C SER A 507 -100.90 121.89 -57.79
N GLN A 508 -101.32 122.15 -56.55
CA GLN A 508 -102.67 122.63 -56.23
C GLN A 508 -102.91 124.06 -56.76
N VAL A 509 -101.93 124.95 -56.64
CA VAL A 509 -102.00 126.33 -57.18
C VAL A 509 -102.13 126.32 -58.71
N LEU A 510 -101.44 125.41 -59.40
CA LEU A 510 -101.51 125.31 -60.87
C LEU A 510 -102.89 124.94 -61.38
N VAL A 511 -103.64 124.09 -60.65
CA VAL A 511 -105.03 123.73 -61.00
C VAL A 511 -105.93 124.97 -60.98
N GLU A 512 -105.77 125.86 -60.00
CA GLU A 512 -106.52 127.12 -59.94
C GLU A 512 -106.16 128.07 -61.10
N ILE A 513 -104.87 128.19 -61.43
CA ILE A 513 -104.43 129.03 -62.56
C ILE A 513 -104.97 128.50 -63.88
N LYS A 514 -104.97 127.17 -64.07
CA LYS A 514 -105.51 126.50 -65.27
C LYS A 514 -107.00 126.84 -65.43
N ALA A 515 -107.76 126.79 -64.34
CA ALA A 515 -109.18 127.16 -64.32
C ALA A 515 -109.41 128.65 -64.64
N ILE A 516 -108.61 129.56 -64.08
CA ILE A 516 -108.68 131.00 -64.39
C ILE A 516 -108.39 131.26 -65.87
N ALA A 517 -107.36 130.61 -66.44
CA ALA A 517 -107.02 130.74 -67.84
C ALA A 517 -108.18 130.27 -68.75
N GLU A 518 -108.82 129.15 -68.42
CA GLU A 518 -109.97 128.62 -69.17
C GLU A 518 -111.18 129.56 -69.10
N GLN A 519 -111.44 130.12 -67.93
CA GLN A 519 -112.51 131.11 -67.73
C GLN A 519 -112.23 132.40 -68.51
N THR A 520 -110.97 132.84 -68.54
CA THR A 520 -110.51 134.02 -69.30
C THR A 520 -110.63 133.80 -70.81
N ASN A 521 -110.35 132.59 -71.31
CA ASN A 521 -110.55 132.19 -72.71
C ASN A 521 -112.02 132.29 -73.13
N LEU A 522 -112.94 131.90 -72.24
CA LEU A 522 -114.39 131.95 -72.46
C LEU A 522 -114.94 133.38 -72.49
N LEU A 523 -114.47 134.24 -71.58
CA LEU A 523 -114.79 135.68 -71.58
C LEU A 523 -114.31 136.36 -72.86
N ALA A 524 -113.09 136.03 -73.29
CA ALA A 524 -112.52 136.52 -74.53
C ALA A 524 -113.32 136.10 -75.76
N LEU A 525 -113.77 134.85 -75.82
CA LEU A 525 -114.62 134.35 -76.91
C LEU A 525 -115.95 135.11 -76.98
N ASN A 526 -116.61 135.33 -75.84
CA ASN A 526 -117.86 136.10 -75.79
C ASN A 526 -117.66 137.56 -76.24
N ALA A 527 -116.54 138.17 -75.87
CA ALA A 527 -116.19 139.52 -76.33
C ALA A 527 -115.94 139.57 -77.86
N ALA A 528 -115.30 138.54 -78.43
CA ALA A 528 -115.06 138.45 -79.87
C ALA A 528 -116.38 138.28 -80.66
N ILE A 529 -117.33 137.51 -80.13
CA ILE A 529 -118.67 137.35 -80.71
C ILE A 529 -119.42 138.69 -80.75
N GLU A 530 -119.45 139.42 -79.64
CA GLU A 530 -120.22 140.67 -79.59
C GLU A 530 -119.59 141.79 -80.43
N ALA A 531 -118.26 141.77 -80.58
CA ALA A 531 -117.54 142.66 -81.50
C ALA A 531 -117.93 142.43 -82.97
N ALA A 532 -118.16 141.19 -83.40
CA ALA A 532 -118.63 140.87 -84.75
C ALA A 532 -120.07 141.37 -85.00
N ARG A 533 -120.87 141.47 -83.94
CA ARG A 533 -122.29 141.86 -83.99
C ARG A 533 -122.49 143.38 -84.17
N ALA A 534 -121.55 144.20 -83.71
CA ALA A 534 -121.57 145.65 -83.84
C ALA A 534 -121.20 146.17 -85.25
N GLY A 535 -120.91 145.28 -86.21
CA GLY A 535 -120.61 145.65 -87.60
C GLY A 535 -119.40 146.59 -87.73
N GLU A 536 -119.50 147.61 -88.59
CA GLU A 536 -118.40 148.57 -88.84
C GLU A 536 -117.93 149.34 -87.58
N GLN A 537 -118.77 149.45 -86.54
CA GLN A 537 -118.38 150.08 -85.26
C GLN A 537 -117.60 149.14 -84.32
N GLY A 538 -117.53 147.83 -84.60
CA GLY A 538 -117.01 146.79 -83.70
C GLY A 538 -115.57 146.32 -83.92
N ARG A 539 -114.89 146.75 -85.00
CA ARG A 539 -113.54 146.24 -85.38
C ARG A 539 -112.48 146.38 -84.29
N GLY A 540 -112.51 147.46 -83.50
CA GLY A 540 -111.54 147.69 -82.42
C GLY A 540 -111.67 146.68 -81.27
N PHE A 541 -112.90 146.24 -80.95
CA PHE A 541 -113.17 145.33 -79.83
C PHE A 541 -112.79 143.88 -80.15
N ALA A 542 -112.93 143.46 -81.41
CA ALA A 542 -112.61 142.10 -81.84
C ALA A 542 -111.12 141.78 -81.66
N VAL A 543 -110.24 142.75 -81.97
CA VAL A 543 -108.79 142.57 -81.85
C VAL A 543 -108.35 142.35 -80.40
N VAL A 544 -108.92 143.09 -79.44
CA VAL A 544 -108.58 142.93 -78.02
C VAL A 544 -109.07 141.58 -77.50
N ALA A 545 -110.26 141.14 -77.91
CA ALA A 545 -110.82 139.86 -77.52
C ALA A 545 -109.96 138.68 -78.03
N ASP A 546 -109.50 138.71 -79.28
CA ASP A 546 -108.58 137.68 -79.79
C ASP A 546 -107.23 137.68 -79.06
N GLU A 547 -106.72 138.85 -78.66
CA GLU A 547 -105.46 138.96 -77.90
C GLU A 547 -105.60 138.35 -76.49
N VAL A 548 -106.71 138.62 -75.77
CA VAL A 548 -106.98 138.01 -74.45
C VAL A 548 -107.17 136.50 -74.58
N ARG A 549 -107.84 136.05 -75.65
CA ARG A 549 -108.01 134.62 -75.94
C ARG A 549 -106.66 133.94 -76.13
N SER A 550 -105.80 134.53 -76.96
CA SER A 550 -104.44 134.03 -77.19
C SER A 550 -103.61 134.01 -75.90
N LEU A 551 -103.70 135.05 -75.05
CA LEU A 551 -102.99 135.09 -73.77
C LEU A 551 -103.45 133.97 -72.82
N SER A 552 -104.76 133.76 -72.71
CA SER A 552 -105.33 132.72 -71.86
C SER A 552 -104.95 131.30 -72.31
N GLN A 553 -104.92 131.04 -73.62
CA GLN A 553 -104.44 129.77 -74.18
C GLN A 553 -102.95 129.55 -73.90
N ARG A 554 -102.13 130.61 -73.98
CA ARG A 554 -100.72 130.54 -73.59
C ARG A 554 -100.55 130.25 -72.09
N THR A 555 -101.33 130.91 -71.22
CA THR A 555 -101.30 130.65 -69.77
C THR A 555 -101.67 129.19 -69.46
N HIS A 556 -102.75 128.68 -70.06
CA HIS A 556 -103.20 127.29 -69.89
C HIS A 556 -102.11 126.28 -70.30
N LYS A 557 -101.48 126.51 -71.46
CA LYS A 557 -100.37 125.67 -71.93
C LYS A 557 -99.16 125.72 -71.00
N SER A 558 -98.78 126.90 -70.50
CA SER A 558 -97.66 127.03 -69.56
C SER A 558 -97.95 126.36 -68.21
N THR A 559 -99.18 126.43 -67.69
CA THR A 559 -99.55 125.67 -66.48
C THR A 559 -99.43 124.17 -66.67
N GLU A 560 -99.80 123.65 -67.85
CA GLU A 560 -99.70 122.22 -68.17
C GLU A 560 -98.24 121.75 -68.30
N GLU A 561 -97.36 122.61 -68.84
CA GLU A 561 -95.92 122.37 -68.87
C GLU A 561 -95.30 122.36 -67.45
N ILE A 562 -95.72 123.27 -66.56
CA ILE A 562 -95.24 123.30 -65.16
C ILE A 562 -95.80 122.11 -64.37
N GLU A 563 -97.07 121.74 -64.57
CA GLU A 563 -97.67 120.54 -63.97
C GLU A 563 -96.84 119.30 -64.31
N GLY A 564 -96.48 119.12 -65.59
CA GLY A 564 -95.57 118.05 -66.01
C GLY A 564 -94.16 118.13 -65.38
N MET A 565 -93.64 119.32 -65.10
CA MET A 565 -92.38 119.49 -64.36
C MET A 565 -92.51 119.09 -62.88
N ILE A 566 -93.60 119.47 -62.21
CA ILE A 566 -93.86 119.14 -60.81
C ILE A 566 -94.08 117.62 -60.65
N THR A 567 -94.82 116.98 -61.55
CA THR A 567 -94.99 115.52 -61.52
C THR A 567 -93.64 114.81 -61.67
N ARG A 568 -92.76 115.27 -62.57
CA ARG A 568 -91.40 114.73 -62.69
C ARG A 568 -90.57 114.96 -61.42
N LEU A 569 -90.69 116.13 -60.80
CA LEU A 569 -89.97 116.47 -59.57
C LEU A 569 -90.43 115.60 -58.40
N GLN A 570 -91.74 115.39 -58.23
CA GLN A 570 -92.30 114.48 -57.22
C GLN A 570 -91.84 113.02 -57.44
N SER A 571 -91.78 112.58 -58.70
CA SER A 571 -91.24 111.25 -59.03
C SER A 571 -89.76 111.14 -58.61
N GLY A 572 -88.94 112.15 -58.96
CA GLY A 572 -87.52 112.17 -58.57
C GLY A 572 -87.31 112.24 -57.06
N VAL A 573 -88.18 112.94 -56.34
CA VAL A 573 -88.17 112.99 -54.87
C VAL A 573 -88.48 111.62 -54.26
N LYS A 574 -89.51 110.90 -54.76
CA LYS A 574 -89.81 109.54 -54.30
C LYS A 574 -88.65 108.57 -54.54
N GLU A 575 -88.00 108.66 -55.70
CA GLU A 575 -86.79 107.87 -55.99
C GLU A 575 -85.65 108.20 -55.03
N ALA A 576 -85.42 109.48 -54.71
CA ALA A 576 -84.38 109.90 -53.78
C ALA A 576 -84.64 109.42 -52.34
N VAL A 577 -85.90 109.48 -51.86
CA VAL A 577 -86.27 108.92 -50.55
C VAL A 577 -86.02 107.42 -50.51
N ALA A 578 -86.45 106.67 -51.54
CA ALA A 578 -86.23 105.23 -51.62
C ALA A 578 -84.73 104.87 -51.60
N ALA A 579 -83.89 105.62 -52.33
CA ALA A 579 -82.44 105.43 -52.32
C ALA A 579 -81.81 105.73 -50.96
N MET A 580 -82.30 106.75 -50.24
CA MET A 580 -81.84 107.08 -48.89
C MET A 580 -82.26 106.05 -47.84
N THR A 581 -83.50 105.55 -47.88
CA THR A 581 -83.95 104.45 -47.00
C THR A 581 -83.11 103.20 -47.22
N ASN A 582 -82.86 102.83 -48.48
CA ASN A 582 -81.96 101.70 -48.77
C ASN A 582 -80.53 101.95 -48.26
N SER A 583 -80.01 103.18 -48.37
CA SER A 583 -78.68 103.54 -47.84
C SER A 583 -78.62 103.44 -46.31
N HIS A 584 -79.70 103.79 -45.62
CA HIS A 584 -79.83 103.60 -44.17
C HIS A 584 -79.79 102.12 -43.78
N ASP A 585 -80.55 101.24 -44.45
CA ASP A 585 -80.56 99.79 -44.18
C ASP A 585 -79.18 99.14 -44.43
N VAL A 586 -78.48 99.56 -45.50
CA VAL A 586 -77.10 99.11 -45.78
C VAL A 586 -76.14 99.55 -44.68
N THR A 587 -76.30 100.76 -44.16
CA THR A 587 -75.48 101.31 -43.09
C THR A 587 -75.68 100.51 -41.79
N GLU A 588 -76.92 100.21 -41.41
CA GLU A 588 -77.25 99.36 -40.24
C GLU A 588 -76.68 97.94 -40.38
N THR A 589 -76.81 97.34 -41.56
CA THR A 589 -76.23 96.02 -41.86
C THR A 589 -74.70 96.03 -41.71
N THR A 590 -74.05 97.14 -42.09
CA THR A 590 -72.60 97.29 -42.00
C THR A 590 -72.13 97.42 -40.54
N VAL A 591 -72.90 98.10 -39.69
CA VAL A 591 -72.65 98.12 -38.23
C VAL A 591 -72.70 96.71 -37.65
N LYS A 592 -73.73 95.93 -38.00
CA LYS A 592 -73.86 94.53 -37.52
C LYS A 592 -72.68 93.66 -37.94
N LYS A 593 -72.27 93.72 -39.22
CA LYS A 593 -71.09 92.99 -39.70
C LYS A 593 -69.79 93.41 -39.02
N SER A 594 -69.66 94.69 -38.68
CA SER A 594 -68.48 95.19 -37.96
C SER A 594 -68.41 94.62 -36.53
N ALA A 595 -69.55 94.42 -35.87
CA ALA A 595 -69.60 93.75 -34.57
C ALA A 595 -69.15 92.27 -34.65
N GLU A 596 -69.53 91.55 -35.71
CA GLU A 596 -69.07 90.18 -35.96
C GLU A 596 -67.53 90.12 -36.17
N VAL A 597 -66.94 91.14 -36.81
CA VAL A 597 -65.48 91.26 -36.98
C VAL A 597 -64.79 91.49 -35.63
N THR A 598 -65.34 92.35 -34.77
CA THR A 598 -64.80 92.56 -33.41
C THR A 598 -64.78 91.27 -32.61
N GLU A 599 -65.87 90.49 -32.63
CA GLU A 599 -65.93 89.20 -31.93
C GLU A 599 -64.89 88.18 -32.48
N ALA A 600 -64.63 88.22 -33.79
CA ALA A 600 -63.59 87.39 -34.40
C ALA A 600 -62.17 87.80 -33.95
N LEU A 601 -61.90 89.10 -33.85
CA LEU A 601 -60.63 89.61 -33.34
C LEU A 601 -60.41 89.25 -31.85
N ASP A 602 -61.44 89.29 -31.02
CA ASP A 602 -61.35 88.87 -29.61
C ASP A 602 -61.00 87.38 -29.49
N ARG A 603 -61.57 86.51 -30.34
CA ARG A 603 -61.19 85.09 -30.39
C ARG A 603 -59.75 84.88 -30.85
N ILE A 604 -59.27 85.68 -31.80
CA ILE A 604 -57.88 85.62 -32.26
C ILE A 604 -56.92 86.02 -31.14
N ALA A 605 -57.21 87.11 -30.41
CA ALA A 605 -56.41 87.54 -29.27
C ALA A 605 -56.31 86.45 -28.18
N GLN A 606 -57.43 85.78 -27.86
CA GLN A 606 -57.41 84.67 -26.91
C GLN A 606 -56.59 83.47 -27.40
N GLY A 607 -56.66 83.15 -28.69
CA GLY A 607 -55.84 82.12 -29.31
C GLY A 607 -54.34 82.44 -29.24
N ILE A 608 -53.98 83.70 -29.47
CA ILE A 608 -52.60 84.19 -29.38
C ILE A 608 -52.06 84.08 -27.95
N SER A 609 -52.84 84.49 -26.94
CA SER A 609 -52.44 84.34 -25.53
C SER A 609 -52.15 82.88 -25.16
N THR A 610 -52.93 81.93 -25.69
CA THR A 610 -52.68 80.49 -25.48
C THR A 610 -51.35 80.04 -26.11
N ILE A 611 -50.98 80.59 -27.28
CA ILE A 611 -49.71 80.28 -27.96
C ILE A 611 -48.51 80.78 -27.14
N VAL A 612 -48.62 81.97 -26.54
CA VAL A 612 -47.56 82.52 -25.67
C VAL A 612 -47.35 81.61 -24.45
N ASP A 613 -48.42 81.20 -23.78
CA ASP A 613 -48.35 80.29 -22.62
C ASP A 613 -47.73 78.94 -22.98
N MET A 614 -48.13 78.34 -24.11
CA MET A 614 -47.55 77.08 -24.60
C MET A 614 -46.06 77.23 -24.93
N SER A 615 -45.66 78.36 -25.50
CA SER A 615 -44.26 78.62 -25.84
C SER A 615 -43.38 78.69 -24.59
N HIS A 616 -43.88 79.28 -23.50
CA HIS A 616 -43.18 79.27 -22.21
C HIS A 616 -43.01 77.86 -21.63
N GLN A 617 -44.05 77.01 -21.71
CA GLN A 617 -43.97 75.63 -21.25
C GLN A 617 -42.96 74.80 -22.06
N ILE A 618 -42.91 75.00 -23.39
CA ILE A 618 -41.93 74.33 -24.25
C ILE A 618 -40.51 74.75 -23.89
N ALA A 619 -40.25 76.03 -23.66
CA ALA A 619 -38.93 76.52 -23.25
C ALA A 619 -38.49 75.90 -21.91
N GLN A 620 -39.37 75.84 -20.91
CA GLN A 620 -39.07 75.20 -19.63
C GLN A 620 -38.77 73.70 -19.78
N ALA A 621 -39.60 72.97 -20.54
CA ALA A 621 -39.38 71.55 -20.77
C ALA A 621 -38.05 71.28 -21.50
N ALA A 622 -37.67 72.16 -22.43
CA ALA A 622 -36.38 72.09 -23.11
C ALA A 622 -35.21 72.33 -22.14
N GLU A 623 -35.28 73.31 -21.24
CA GLU A 623 -34.26 73.52 -20.19
C GLU A 623 -34.07 72.28 -19.29
N GLU A 624 -35.17 71.63 -18.90
CA GLU A 624 -35.13 70.39 -18.13
C GLU A 624 -34.48 69.24 -18.92
N GLN A 625 -34.79 69.11 -20.23
CA GLN A 625 -34.15 68.11 -21.10
C GLN A 625 -32.64 68.33 -21.25
N SER A 626 -32.17 69.58 -21.35
CA SER A 626 -30.74 69.92 -21.38
C SER A 626 -30.03 69.46 -20.11
N ALA A 627 -30.64 69.69 -18.94
CA ALA A 627 -30.09 69.26 -17.66
C ALA A 627 -29.97 67.73 -17.57
N VAL A 628 -30.99 66.99 -18.03
CA VAL A 628 -30.95 65.53 -18.11
C VAL A 628 -29.86 65.06 -19.07
N ALA A 629 -29.75 65.69 -20.24
CA ALA A 629 -28.75 65.33 -21.24
C ALA A 629 -27.31 65.47 -20.70
N LYS A 630 -27.03 66.55 -19.98
CA LYS A 630 -25.72 66.78 -19.34
C LYS A 630 -25.41 65.74 -18.25
N ASN A 631 -26.41 65.33 -17.47
CA ASN A 631 -26.24 64.27 -16.48
C ASN A 631 -25.94 62.91 -17.12
N VAL A 632 -26.63 62.57 -18.22
CA VAL A 632 -26.33 61.34 -18.98
C VAL A 632 -24.90 61.38 -19.51
N ASN A 633 -24.44 62.50 -20.04
CA ASN A 633 -23.06 62.64 -20.52
C ASN A 633 -22.02 62.37 -19.41
N THR A 634 -22.26 62.89 -18.21
CA THR A 634 -21.39 62.65 -17.03
C THR A 634 -21.36 61.17 -16.64
N ASN A 635 -22.50 60.48 -16.70
CA ASN A 635 -22.56 59.04 -16.40
C ASN A 635 -21.80 58.20 -17.44
N VAL A 636 -21.89 58.58 -18.71
CA VAL A 636 -21.18 57.92 -19.82
C VAL A 636 -19.66 58.08 -19.66
N GLU A 637 -19.18 59.24 -19.22
CA GLU A 637 -17.77 59.46 -18.89
C GLU A 637 -17.29 58.53 -17.77
N GLN A 638 -18.09 58.37 -16.70
CA GLN A 638 -17.77 57.42 -15.62
C GLN A 638 -17.73 55.96 -16.11
N ILE A 639 -18.64 55.57 -17.01
CA ILE A 639 -18.64 54.24 -17.64
C ILE A 639 -17.35 54.02 -18.43
N SER A 640 -16.87 55.03 -19.16
CA SER A 640 -15.61 54.95 -19.91
C SER A 640 -14.41 54.71 -18.99
N VAL A 641 -14.31 55.43 -17.86
CA VAL A 641 -13.23 55.25 -16.87
C VAL A 641 -13.27 53.86 -16.23
N LEU A 642 -14.47 53.35 -15.93
CA LEU A 642 -14.63 52.00 -15.40
C LEU A 642 -14.28 50.92 -16.44
N GLY A 643 -14.57 51.19 -17.71
CA GLY A 643 -14.17 50.37 -18.85
C GLY A 643 -12.65 50.22 -18.91
N GLU A 644 -11.91 51.33 -18.90
CA GLU A 644 -10.43 51.32 -18.92
C GLU A 644 -9.85 50.47 -17.78
N LYS A 645 -10.33 50.67 -16.55
CA LYS A 645 -9.90 49.85 -15.40
C LYS A 645 -10.23 48.35 -15.55
N THR A 646 -11.32 48.02 -16.24
CA THR A 646 -11.71 46.63 -16.51
C THR A 646 -10.81 46.01 -17.57
N ALA A 647 -10.36 46.78 -18.57
CA ALA A 647 -9.37 46.34 -19.54
C ALA A 647 -8.02 46.02 -18.87
N ASP A 648 -7.54 46.91 -17.98
CA ASP A 648 -6.30 46.69 -17.22
C ASP A 648 -6.35 45.40 -16.39
N ASN A 649 -7.44 45.17 -15.66
CA ASN A 649 -7.62 43.95 -14.87
C ASN A 649 -7.67 42.68 -15.75
N ALA A 650 -8.24 42.77 -16.95
CA ALA A 650 -8.26 41.66 -17.90
C ALA A 650 -6.85 41.34 -18.39
N GLU A 651 -6.01 42.36 -18.64
CA GLU A 651 -4.61 42.18 -19.03
C GLU A 651 -3.76 41.54 -17.90
N GLU A 652 -3.95 41.98 -16.65
CA GLU A 652 -3.30 41.36 -15.48
C GLU A 652 -3.73 39.89 -15.30
N THR A 653 -5.01 39.58 -15.53
CA THR A 653 -5.55 38.22 -15.49
C THR A 653 -4.93 37.33 -16.58
N LEU A 654 -4.75 37.86 -17.79
CA LEU A 654 -4.05 37.17 -18.89
C LEU A 654 -2.60 36.85 -18.52
N ALA A 655 -1.88 37.81 -17.93
CA ALA A 655 -0.50 37.61 -17.47
C ALA A 655 -0.41 36.51 -16.41
N SER A 656 -1.28 36.56 -15.39
CA SER A 656 -1.34 35.57 -14.31
C SER A 656 -1.69 34.16 -14.82
N SER A 657 -2.61 34.06 -15.79
CA SER A 657 -2.97 32.77 -16.40
C SER A 657 -1.79 32.16 -17.17
N ARG A 658 -1.01 32.97 -17.91
CA ARG A 658 0.20 32.50 -18.60
C ARG A 658 1.26 31.98 -17.63
N GLU A 659 1.47 32.68 -16.52
CA GLU A 659 2.39 32.23 -15.47
C GLU A 659 1.91 30.91 -14.84
N MET A 660 0.60 30.79 -14.57
CA MET A 660 0.00 29.56 -14.07
C MET A 660 0.21 28.38 -15.03
N SER A 661 -0.01 28.56 -16.34
CA SER A 661 0.25 27.50 -17.34
C SER A 661 1.74 27.13 -17.40
N GLN A 662 2.66 28.09 -17.30
CA GLN A 662 4.11 27.80 -17.22
C GLN A 662 4.48 26.98 -15.98
N LEU A 663 3.97 27.34 -14.80
CA LEU A 663 4.22 26.61 -13.56
C LEU A 663 3.65 25.19 -13.63
N THR A 664 2.45 25.06 -14.19
CA THR A 664 1.74 23.78 -14.38
C THR A 664 2.50 22.88 -15.36
N ALA A 665 3.02 23.41 -16.47
CA ALA A 665 3.89 22.69 -17.39
C ALA A 665 5.25 22.30 -16.76
N SER A 666 5.78 23.11 -15.84
CA SER A 666 6.97 22.72 -15.06
C SER A 666 6.67 21.58 -14.09
N LEU A 667 5.53 21.63 -13.39
CA LEU A 667 5.11 20.57 -12.49
C LEU A 667 4.84 19.26 -13.24
N GLN A 668 4.19 19.33 -14.42
CA GLN A 668 3.97 18.19 -15.29
C GLN A 668 5.27 17.48 -15.67
N ARG A 669 6.30 18.24 -16.08
CA ARG A 669 7.64 17.70 -16.40
C ARG A 669 8.31 17.02 -15.21
N LEU A 670 8.14 17.55 -13.99
CA LEU A 670 8.68 16.94 -12.77
C LEU A 670 7.96 15.62 -12.44
N VAL A 671 6.66 15.56 -12.67
CA VAL A 671 5.82 14.37 -12.45
C VAL A 671 6.09 13.29 -13.50
N GLU A 672 6.35 13.67 -14.75
CA GLU A 672 6.73 12.75 -15.85
C GLU A 672 8.08 12.04 -15.63
N ALA A 673 8.95 12.60 -14.77
CA ALA A 673 10.18 11.92 -14.37
C ALA A 673 9.92 10.64 -13.55
N PHE A 674 8.73 10.52 -12.95
CA PHE A 674 8.30 9.33 -12.22
C PHE A 674 7.52 8.39 -13.14
N ARG A 675 7.89 7.12 -13.10
CA ARG A 675 7.16 6.05 -13.78
C ARG A 675 6.15 5.44 -12.82
N VAL A 676 4.87 5.63 -13.11
CA VAL A 676 3.73 5.19 -12.28
C VAL A 676 2.72 4.39 -13.07
#